data_AF-A0A6P6XQV5-F1
#
_entry.id   AF-A0A6P6XQV5-F1
#
_cell.length_a   1.000
_cell.length_b   1.000
_cell.length_c   1.000
_cell.angle_alpha   90.00
_cell.angle_beta   90.00
_cell.angle_gamma   90.00
#
_symmetry.space_group_name_H-M   'P 1'
#
loop_
_entity.id
_entity.type
_entity.pdbx_description
1 polymer ?
#
loop_
_entity_poly.entity_id
_entity_poly.type
_entity_poly.pdbx_seq_one_letter_code
_entity_poly.pdbx_strand_id
1 'polypeptide(L)'
;MIKTCISSPLTHDVDDDCDHHHNNFDDKFHYHPISKVSRSLWSSQTSPSQIKSKSIIITWLQTVIPILHWLPNYDFRHDLLNDIIAGCTILALHIPQGLAYGRLAGVEPINGLYVSLFPVIIYAIFGTSRQVSIGTFAVISIACRDALESFDLHQSVILKENFHTKSLLSSTTNGTTINHLMTTTPSPIAEDLPTPIEILSTLALFVGIIQFLMGFLKLGILSIILSETLISAFVTACSYHVFTSQIFALIDVDSKANGDDFELPLPFDILKSWSRFIVRIPKANPTTVIISAICIAILILFKFGISPYLMRRFKLKNLVIPIDILAIIFATLISSLMDLNDNYHVKIIPAIPKAFQGLPKIPDVSYMGQLWVTAILITFVSYISTYSLGKIFAKEHGYEVSANQELIAIGSANLLSSFFLCYPCSGSLARSAVMNRVGARTQLASIVSSILLILFLLFFSSYLRTLPMSILSCIIVVALWGNMKQVVQIRHAWHVSKLDGILWIVTFLLVLLFGIGHGLLYSVIFSLIILIIRLIIPIIKLKRQIKGTEVFVEINHIYDVYDPITGQNKSNESTNQPNPNKWVVFEFQGPLIFINSIIFRRKFHSLIGRYLLNQRTINNRHVSINQDQLNRKKSGIQIALDLNDSITQLPIIETIIFDCTRLTYIDQKGVEILIDTINIIEKYDAHMVLASCSQFVYDNLEKNNFFKNFNPRHCYMSVMDAIADLEHNDHHHHGN
;
A
#
# COMPACT_ATOMS: atom_id res chain seq x y z
N MET A 1 28.15 5.26 22.52
CA MET A 1 28.38 5.74 23.91
C MET A 1 28.22 4.57 24.89
N ILE A 2 29.07 3.54 24.81
CA ILE A 2 29.04 2.35 25.69
C ILE A 2 30.44 2.08 26.29
N LYS A 3 31.26 3.11 26.48
CA LYS A 3 32.59 2.94 27.12
C LYS A 3 32.95 4.20 27.90
N THR A 4 32.47 4.32 29.13
CA THR A 4 33.11 5.19 30.16
C THR A 4 32.64 5.01 31.60
N CYS A 5 31.76 4.06 31.96
CA CYS A 5 31.30 3.89 33.35
C CYS A 5 31.90 2.66 34.07
N ILE A 6 33.20 2.42 33.92
CA ILE A 6 33.90 1.39 34.73
C ILE A 6 35.19 2.01 35.27
N SER A 7 35.11 2.74 36.37
CA SER A 7 36.21 2.91 37.33
C SER A 7 35.80 3.77 38.53
N SER A 8 35.27 3.13 39.57
CA SER A 8 35.51 3.57 40.96
C SER A 8 35.34 2.35 41.89
N PRO A 9 36.23 2.15 42.86
CA PRO A 9 36.21 0.96 43.71
C PRO A 9 35.04 1.03 44.71
N LEU A 10 34.35 -0.08 44.86
CA LEU A 10 33.38 -0.33 45.94
C LEU A 10 34.10 -0.27 47.29
N THR A 11 33.85 0.78 48.05
CA THR A 11 34.00 0.74 49.51
C THR A 11 32.67 0.30 50.10
N HIS A 12 32.73 -0.76 50.91
CA HIS A 12 31.66 -1.23 51.77
C HIS A 12 31.13 -0.09 52.62
N ASP A 13 29.86 0.28 52.42
CA ASP A 13 28.98 0.70 53.50
C ASP A 13 27.65 -0.03 53.29
N VAL A 14 27.33 -0.83 54.29
CA VAL A 14 26.09 -1.57 54.46
C VAL A 14 25.20 -0.63 55.25
N ASP A 15 24.22 -0.03 54.58
CA ASP A 15 22.98 0.43 55.20
C ASP A 15 21.87 0.32 54.15
N ASP A 16 20.86 -0.45 54.53
CA ASP A 16 19.67 -0.84 53.79
C ASP A 16 18.75 0.35 53.49
N ASP A 17 18.47 0.60 52.21
CA ASP A 17 17.22 1.21 51.76
C ASP A 17 16.98 0.76 50.30
N CYS A 18 15.96 -0.07 50.08
CA CYS A 18 15.54 -0.58 48.77
C CYS A 18 14.88 0.53 47.93
N ASP A 19 15.64 1.57 47.59
CA ASP A 19 15.16 2.74 46.86
C ASP A 19 15.16 2.52 45.34
N HIS A 20 14.09 1.91 44.80
CA HIS A 20 13.92 1.60 43.38
C HIS A 20 12.73 2.29 42.69
N HIS A 21 12.13 3.31 43.33
CA HIS A 21 11.14 4.17 42.68
C HIS A 21 11.77 5.05 41.59
N HIS A 22 10.99 5.39 40.56
CA HIS A 22 11.47 6.20 39.43
C HIS A 22 12.13 7.52 39.90
N ASN A 23 11.50 8.20 40.86
CA ASN A 23 12.01 9.48 41.39
C ASN A 23 13.29 9.32 42.23
N ASN A 24 13.38 8.28 43.07
CA ASN A 24 14.58 8.03 43.89
C ASN A 24 15.77 7.63 43.00
N PHE A 25 15.52 6.91 41.91
CA PHE A 25 16.54 6.60 40.91
C PHE A 25 17.07 7.87 40.22
N ASP A 26 16.17 8.74 39.76
CA ASP A 26 16.54 10.00 39.11
C ASP A 26 17.33 10.93 40.05
N ASP A 27 16.92 10.99 41.33
CA ASP A 27 17.60 11.74 42.38
C ASP A 27 18.99 11.17 42.69
N LYS A 28 19.10 9.83 42.82
CA LYS A 28 20.35 9.11 43.13
C LYS A 28 21.39 9.18 42.02
N PHE A 29 20.96 9.17 40.77
CA PHE A 29 21.86 9.18 39.60
C PHE A 29 21.96 10.55 38.91
N HIS A 30 21.32 11.59 39.48
CA HIS A 30 21.28 12.95 38.92
C HIS A 30 20.89 12.96 37.44
N TYR A 31 19.83 12.23 37.09
CA TYR A 31 19.37 12.16 35.71
C TYR A 31 18.72 13.51 35.33
N HIS A 32 19.47 14.37 34.65
CA HIS A 32 18.90 15.55 34.03
C HIS A 32 18.31 15.17 32.67
N PRO A 33 16.99 15.35 32.43
CA PRO A 33 16.43 15.14 31.11
C PRO A 33 17.14 16.07 30.15
N ILE A 34 17.76 15.52 29.10
CA ILE A 34 18.38 16.31 28.04
C ILE A 34 17.31 17.26 27.52
N SER A 35 17.48 18.55 27.82
CA SER A 35 16.53 19.60 27.48
C SER A 35 16.10 19.44 26.03
N LYS A 36 14.78 19.28 25.83
CA LYS A 36 14.06 19.25 24.54
C LYS A 36 14.98 19.45 23.34
N VAL A 37 15.45 18.36 22.73
CA VAL A 37 15.75 18.43 21.31
C VAL A 37 14.44 18.84 20.66
N SER A 38 14.37 20.11 20.26
CA SER A 38 13.24 20.69 19.56
C SER A 38 12.75 19.67 18.53
N ARG A 39 11.51 19.19 18.71
CA ARG A 39 10.78 18.43 17.70
C ARG A 39 10.43 19.37 16.56
N SER A 40 11.44 19.88 15.86
CA SER A 40 11.25 20.23 14.47
C SER A 40 11.39 18.90 13.72
N LEU A 41 10.26 18.29 13.38
CA LEU A 41 10.18 17.24 12.36
C LEU A 41 10.59 17.76 10.96
N TRP A 42 11.06 19.00 10.88
CA TRP A 42 11.44 19.74 9.68
C TRP A 42 12.89 20.27 9.68
N SER A 43 13.68 20.06 10.74
CA SER A 43 15.11 20.34 10.68
C SER A 43 15.92 19.30 11.46
N SER A 44 16.43 18.32 10.71
CA SER A 44 17.62 17.57 11.12
C SER A 44 18.47 17.33 9.89
N GLN A 45 19.24 18.35 9.54
CA GLN A 45 20.62 18.19 9.11
C GLN A 45 21.30 19.56 9.12
N THR A 46 22.53 19.57 9.61
CA THR A 46 23.51 20.66 9.70
C THR A 46 23.43 21.55 10.94
N SER A 47 24.36 21.28 11.87
CA SER A 47 24.89 22.27 12.81
C SER A 47 25.47 23.45 12.01
N PRO A 48 25.11 24.71 12.29
CA PRO A 48 25.59 25.86 11.55
C PRO A 48 26.92 26.35 12.12
N SER A 49 27.98 25.56 11.96
CA SER A 49 29.33 26.11 12.06
C SER A 49 30.20 25.43 11.01
N GLN A 50 30.66 26.24 10.05
CA GLN A 50 31.61 25.91 8.97
C GLN A 50 31.08 25.08 7.79
N ILE A 51 30.12 25.60 7.02
CA ILE A 51 29.84 25.08 5.67
C ILE A 51 29.76 26.25 4.67
N LYS A 52 30.70 26.29 3.72
CA LYS A 52 30.74 27.28 2.64
C LYS A 52 29.49 27.12 1.75
N SER A 53 28.74 28.21 1.57
CA SER A 53 27.47 28.29 0.82
C SER A 53 27.43 27.54 -0.52
N LYS A 54 28.54 27.49 -1.28
CA LYS A 54 28.62 26.74 -2.55
C LYS A 54 28.44 25.23 -2.40
N SER A 55 28.87 24.64 -1.28
CA SER A 55 28.72 23.20 -1.03
C SER A 55 27.25 22.82 -0.81
N ILE A 56 26.46 23.69 -0.19
CA ILE A 56 25.05 23.44 0.13
C ILE A 56 24.19 23.36 -1.13
N ILE A 57 24.43 24.26 -2.09
CA ILE A 57 23.69 24.28 -3.37
C ILE A 57 23.99 23.03 -4.19
N ILE A 58 25.26 22.60 -4.25
CA ILE A 58 25.67 21.39 -4.98
C ILE A 58 25.04 20.15 -4.33
N THR A 59 25.10 20.03 -3.00
CA THR A 59 24.48 18.90 -2.28
C THR A 59 22.96 18.90 -2.46
N TRP A 60 22.31 20.06 -2.43
CA TRP A 60 20.88 20.17 -2.70
C TRP A 60 20.52 19.76 -4.13
N LEU A 61 21.27 20.24 -5.13
CA LEU A 61 21.08 19.84 -6.53
C LEU A 61 21.27 18.34 -6.74
N GLN A 62 22.26 17.72 -6.08
CA GLN A 62 22.48 16.27 -6.13
C GLN A 62 21.36 15.47 -5.47
N THR A 63 20.70 16.02 -4.44
CA THR A 63 19.53 15.37 -3.84
C THR A 63 18.28 15.47 -4.71
N VAL A 64 18.06 16.60 -5.39
CA VAL A 64 16.88 16.82 -6.25
C VAL A 64 17.04 16.18 -7.63
N ILE A 65 18.27 16.13 -8.16
CA ILE A 65 18.60 15.59 -9.47
C ILE A 65 19.68 14.51 -9.33
N PRO A 66 19.31 13.26 -8.97
CA PRO A 66 20.25 12.17 -8.67
C PRO A 66 21.22 11.81 -9.79
N ILE A 67 20.93 12.11 -11.06
CA ILE A 67 21.89 11.90 -12.17
C ILE A 67 23.22 12.62 -11.95
N LEU A 68 23.21 13.78 -11.29
CA LEU A 68 24.41 14.54 -10.97
C LEU A 68 25.28 13.84 -9.91
N HIS A 69 24.73 12.85 -9.20
CA HIS A 69 25.43 12.05 -8.22
C HIS A 69 25.94 10.72 -8.80
N TRP A 70 25.11 9.98 -9.54
CA TRP A 70 25.49 8.65 -10.01
C TRP A 70 26.29 8.66 -11.32
N LEU A 71 26.02 9.59 -12.25
CA LEU A 71 26.68 9.60 -13.56
C LEU A 71 28.19 9.89 -13.47
N PRO A 72 28.69 10.82 -12.62
CA PRO A 72 30.13 11.02 -12.46
C PRO A 72 30.85 9.84 -11.80
N ASN A 73 30.13 9.04 -11.02
CA ASN A 73 30.65 7.86 -10.31
C ASN A 73 30.45 6.56 -11.10
N TYR A 74 30.12 6.66 -12.40
CA TYR A 74 29.83 5.51 -13.24
C TYR A 74 31.10 4.80 -13.73
N ASP A 75 31.16 3.48 -13.56
CA ASP A 75 32.27 2.67 -14.05
C ASP A 75 32.03 2.19 -15.49
N PHE A 76 32.52 2.97 -16.45
CA PHE A 76 32.39 2.67 -17.88
C PHE A 76 33.03 1.34 -18.31
N ARG A 77 34.00 0.80 -17.56
CA ARG A 77 34.69 -0.43 -17.97
C ARG A 77 33.89 -1.68 -17.60
N HIS A 78 33.21 -1.65 -16.45
CA HIS A 78 32.50 -2.81 -15.92
C HIS A 78 30.99 -2.76 -16.16
N ASP A 79 30.37 -1.59 -16.13
CA ASP A 79 28.91 -1.46 -16.12
C ASP A 79 28.31 -1.18 -17.50
N LEU A 80 29.08 -0.53 -18.41
CA LEU A 80 28.57 -0.07 -19.70
C LEU A 80 27.99 -1.19 -20.56
N LEU A 81 28.68 -2.33 -20.64
CA LEU A 81 28.22 -3.48 -21.43
C LEU A 81 26.91 -4.04 -20.86
N ASN A 82 26.79 -4.13 -19.54
CA ASN A 82 25.59 -4.65 -18.88
C ASN A 82 24.41 -3.70 -19.10
N ASP A 83 24.62 -2.39 -19.00
CA ASP A 83 23.57 -1.39 -19.21
C ASP A 83 23.16 -1.30 -20.68
N ILE A 84 24.08 -1.49 -21.65
CA ILE A 84 23.74 -1.57 -23.07
C ILE A 84 22.88 -2.81 -23.36
N ILE A 85 23.28 -3.99 -22.88
CA ILE A 85 22.51 -5.22 -23.08
C ILE A 85 21.14 -5.11 -22.41
N ALA A 86 21.09 -4.55 -21.20
CA ALA A 86 19.84 -4.27 -20.51
C ALA A 86 18.95 -3.30 -21.29
N GLY A 87 19.51 -2.20 -21.81
CA GLY A 87 18.80 -1.22 -22.63
C GLY A 87 18.22 -1.83 -23.90
N CYS A 88 18.99 -2.63 -24.63
CA CYS A 88 18.51 -3.38 -25.80
C CYS A 88 17.38 -4.35 -25.44
N THR A 89 17.52 -5.06 -24.31
CA THR A 89 16.50 -6.02 -23.85
C THR A 89 15.21 -5.31 -23.41
N ILE A 90 15.34 -4.17 -22.75
CA ILE A 90 14.22 -3.38 -22.24
C ILE A 90 13.47 -2.67 -23.37
N LEU A 91 14.17 -2.15 -24.38
CA LEU A 91 13.56 -1.69 -25.63
C LEU A 91 12.66 -2.77 -26.22
N ALA A 92 13.14 -4.02 -26.18
CA ALA A 92 12.42 -5.14 -26.75
C ALA A 92 11.11 -5.48 -26.01
N LEU A 93 10.96 -5.00 -24.77
CA LEU A 93 9.70 -5.05 -24.03
C LEU A 93 8.87 -3.78 -24.23
N HIS A 94 9.50 -2.62 -24.38
CA HIS A 94 8.82 -1.34 -24.56
C HIS A 94 8.03 -1.24 -25.86
N ILE A 95 8.55 -1.73 -26.98
CA ILE A 95 7.85 -1.61 -28.27
C ILE A 95 6.50 -2.34 -28.25
N PRO A 96 6.44 -3.66 -27.92
CA PRO A 96 5.15 -4.37 -27.91
C PRO A 96 4.20 -3.84 -26.85
N GLN A 97 4.70 -3.60 -25.63
CA GLN A 97 3.87 -3.15 -24.52
C GLN A 97 3.36 -1.73 -24.73
N GLY A 98 4.19 -0.84 -25.27
CA GLY A 98 3.81 0.53 -25.59
C GLY A 98 2.67 0.57 -26.61
N LEU A 99 2.81 -0.14 -27.73
CA LEU A 99 1.76 -0.23 -28.75
C LEU A 99 0.45 -0.77 -28.18
N ALA A 100 0.53 -1.87 -27.42
CA ALA A 100 -0.64 -2.55 -26.91
C ALA A 100 -1.34 -1.73 -25.81
N TYR A 101 -0.57 -1.14 -24.88
CA TYR A 101 -1.12 -0.35 -23.78
C TYR A 101 -1.61 1.03 -24.20
N GLY A 102 -1.02 1.66 -25.23
CA GLY A 102 -1.58 2.87 -25.83
C GLY A 102 -2.99 2.61 -26.37
N ARG A 103 -3.18 1.48 -27.07
CA ARG A 103 -4.49 1.05 -27.56
C ARG A 103 -5.46 0.74 -26.42
N LEU A 104 -4.99 0.07 -25.37
CA LEU A 104 -5.77 -0.21 -24.17
C LEU A 104 -6.30 1.09 -23.54
N ALA A 105 -5.44 2.12 -23.45
CA ALA A 105 -5.79 3.44 -22.92
C ALA A 105 -6.78 4.24 -23.76
N GLY A 106 -7.04 3.84 -25.01
CA GLY A 106 -7.99 4.56 -25.87
C GLY A 106 -7.41 5.59 -26.80
N VAL A 107 -6.10 5.58 -26.92
CA VAL A 107 -5.35 6.43 -27.84
C VAL A 107 -4.68 5.59 -28.90
N GLU A 108 -4.08 6.26 -29.88
CA GLU A 108 -3.29 5.57 -30.90
C GLU A 108 -2.07 4.86 -30.30
N PRO A 109 -1.63 3.72 -30.89
CA PRO A 109 -0.49 2.95 -30.39
C PRO A 109 0.81 3.76 -30.25
N ILE A 110 1.02 4.78 -31.11
CA ILE A 110 2.21 5.64 -31.05
C ILE A 110 2.33 6.40 -29.72
N ASN A 111 1.21 6.80 -29.12
CA ASN A 111 1.22 7.51 -27.84
C ASN A 111 1.77 6.63 -26.71
N GLY A 112 1.54 5.31 -26.76
CA GLY A 112 2.16 4.38 -25.83
C GLY A 112 3.66 4.19 -26.05
N LEU A 113 4.15 4.39 -27.28
CA LEU A 113 5.59 4.47 -27.55
C LEU A 113 6.19 5.78 -27.01
N TYR A 114 5.47 6.91 -27.09
CA TYR A 114 5.89 8.17 -26.45
C TYR A 114 5.96 8.05 -24.93
N VAL A 115 4.99 7.39 -24.29
CA VAL A 115 5.04 7.08 -22.85
C VAL A 115 6.20 6.14 -22.48
N SER A 116 6.63 5.31 -23.43
CA SER A 116 7.83 4.47 -23.29
C SER A 116 9.14 5.19 -23.61
N LEU A 117 9.07 6.46 -24.00
CA LEU A 117 10.22 7.28 -24.38
C LEU A 117 10.46 8.43 -23.40
N PHE A 118 9.54 9.40 -23.34
CA PHE A 118 9.77 10.66 -22.62
C PHE A 118 9.81 10.49 -21.10
N PRO A 119 8.81 9.85 -20.45
CA PRO A 119 8.87 9.63 -19.00
C PRO A 119 10.08 8.81 -18.57
N VAL A 120 10.57 7.91 -19.43
CA VAL A 120 11.73 7.06 -19.16
C VAL A 120 13.02 7.87 -19.07
N ILE A 121 13.23 8.81 -20.00
CA ILE A 121 14.36 9.74 -19.97
C ILE A 121 14.28 10.62 -18.73
N ILE A 122 13.09 11.17 -18.44
CA ILE A 122 12.90 12.06 -17.29
C ILE A 122 13.16 11.30 -15.98
N TYR A 123 12.67 10.06 -15.84
CA TYR A 123 12.93 9.26 -14.64
C TYR A 123 14.41 8.89 -14.51
N ALA A 124 15.15 8.64 -15.60
CA ALA A 124 16.59 8.40 -15.52
C ALA A 124 17.37 9.60 -14.94
N ILE A 125 16.82 10.82 -15.07
CA ILE A 125 17.40 12.07 -14.54
C ILE A 125 17.09 12.24 -13.05
N PHE A 126 15.82 12.04 -12.66
CA PHE A 126 15.32 12.37 -11.32
C PHE A 126 15.19 11.18 -10.36
N GLY A 127 15.15 9.96 -10.87
CA GLY A 127 14.92 8.73 -10.10
C GLY A 127 16.14 8.27 -9.31
N THR A 128 15.89 7.61 -8.18
CA THR A 128 16.95 7.05 -7.31
C THR A 128 17.11 5.55 -7.48
N SER A 129 16.05 4.84 -7.87
CA SER A 129 16.17 3.41 -8.15
C SER A 129 16.95 3.15 -9.44
N ARG A 130 17.83 2.15 -9.41
CA ARG A 130 18.70 1.79 -10.54
C ARG A 130 18.06 0.80 -11.51
N GLN A 131 17.12 -0.03 -11.04
CA GLN A 131 16.52 -1.14 -11.81
C GLN A 131 15.05 -0.90 -12.19
N VAL A 132 14.41 0.14 -11.64
CA VAL A 132 13.01 0.45 -11.97
C VAL A 132 12.92 0.91 -13.42
N SER A 133 12.07 0.24 -14.20
CA SER A 133 11.74 0.59 -15.57
C SER A 133 10.37 1.28 -15.61
N ILE A 134 10.40 2.61 -15.80
CA ILE A 134 9.21 3.46 -16.00
C ILE A 134 8.68 3.28 -17.42
N GLY A 135 7.38 3.47 -17.62
CA GLY A 135 6.77 3.57 -18.95
C GLY A 135 5.29 3.24 -18.91
N THR A 136 4.78 2.63 -19.97
CA THR A 136 3.38 2.18 -20.02
C THR A 136 3.13 1.06 -19.00
N PHE A 137 1.98 1.14 -18.32
CA PHE A 137 1.53 0.12 -17.38
C PHE A 137 0.06 -0.22 -17.63
N ALA A 138 -0.29 -1.52 -17.63
CA ALA A 138 -1.63 -1.99 -17.97
C ALA A 138 -2.72 -1.34 -17.11
N VAL A 139 -2.49 -1.26 -15.80
CA VAL A 139 -3.46 -0.72 -14.83
C VAL A 139 -3.69 0.77 -15.04
N ILE A 140 -2.64 1.54 -15.31
CA ILE A 140 -2.80 2.98 -15.62
C ILE A 140 -3.49 3.16 -16.96
N SER A 141 -3.19 2.32 -17.95
CA SER A 141 -3.80 2.42 -19.27
C SER A 141 -5.31 2.17 -19.22
N ILE A 142 -5.77 1.15 -18.47
CA ILE A 142 -7.20 0.93 -18.29
C ILE A 142 -7.86 2.03 -17.44
N ALA A 143 -7.18 2.59 -16.44
CA ALA A 143 -7.69 3.75 -15.70
C ALA A 143 -7.83 5.00 -16.60
N CYS A 144 -6.92 5.18 -17.57
CA CYS A 144 -7.04 6.22 -18.59
C CYS A 144 -8.24 5.99 -19.50
N ARG A 145 -8.50 4.74 -19.91
CA ARG A 145 -9.71 4.40 -20.66
C ARG A 145 -10.98 4.77 -19.90
N ASP A 146 -11.04 4.40 -18.63
CA ASP A 146 -12.16 4.69 -17.73
C ASP A 146 -12.38 6.22 -17.59
N ALA A 147 -11.29 6.99 -17.54
CA ALA A 147 -11.35 8.46 -17.54
C ALA A 147 -11.95 9.03 -18.83
N LEU A 148 -11.57 8.49 -19.99
CA LEU A 148 -12.13 8.92 -21.28
C LEU A 148 -13.63 8.61 -21.38
N GLU A 149 -14.03 7.40 -20.96
CA GLU A 149 -15.43 7.00 -20.99
C GLU A 149 -16.28 7.85 -20.03
N SER A 150 -15.73 8.20 -18.87
CA SER A 150 -16.37 9.12 -17.91
C SER A 150 -16.49 10.55 -18.47
N PHE A 151 -15.47 11.03 -19.19
CA PHE A 151 -15.46 12.35 -19.82
C PHE A 151 -16.49 12.43 -20.96
N ASP A 152 -16.50 11.44 -21.86
CA ASP A 152 -17.46 11.35 -22.97
C ASP A 152 -18.91 11.34 -22.45
N LEU A 153 -19.15 10.62 -21.36
CA LEU A 153 -20.46 10.57 -20.72
C LEU A 153 -20.87 11.94 -20.18
N HIS A 154 -19.98 12.61 -19.43
CA HIS A 154 -20.25 13.95 -18.90
C HIS A 154 -20.51 14.97 -20.02
N GLN A 155 -19.71 14.94 -21.10
CA GLN A 155 -19.91 15.80 -22.26
C GLN A 155 -21.25 15.52 -22.96
N SER A 156 -21.65 14.25 -23.08
CA SER A 156 -22.93 13.88 -23.69
C SER A 156 -24.14 14.36 -22.88
N VAL A 157 -24.04 14.40 -21.55
CA VAL A 157 -25.08 14.93 -20.66
C VAL A 157 -25.21 16.44 -20.83
N ILE A 158 -24.09 17.17 -20.80
CA ILE A 158 -24.08 18.63 -21.01
C ILE A 158 -24.68 19.00 -22.38
N LEU A 159 -24.31 18.26 -23.43
CA LEU A 159 -24.85 18.51 -24.77
C LEU A 159 -26.37 18.28 -24.81
N LYS A 160 -26.88 17.23 -24.15
CA LYS A 160 -28.34 16.99 -24.04
C LYS A 160 -29.06 18.10 -23.27
N GLU A 161 -28.52 18.57 -22.15
CA GLU A 161 -29.11 19.68 -21.38
C GLU A 161 -29.15 20.99 -22.19
N ASN A 162 -28.08 21.30 -22.92
CA ASN A 162 -28.00 22.48 -23.78
C ASN A 162 -28.96 22.41 -24.98
N PHE A 163 -29.22 21.21 -25.52
CA PHE A 163 -30.23 20.99 -26.56
C PHE A 163 -31.66 21.18 -26.03
N HIS A 164 -31.96 20.71 -24.81
CA HIS A 164 -33.26 20.92 -24.17
C HIS A 164 -33.53 22.40 -23.83
N THR A 165 -32.52 23.16 -23.38
CA THR A 165 -32.67 24.60 -23.11
C THR A 165 -32.78 25.42 -24.40
N LYS A 166 -32.04 25.08 -25.47
CA LYS A 166 -32.21 25.74 -26.77
C LYS A 166 -33.56 25.45 -27.43
N SER A 167 -34.13 24.26 -27.25
CA SER A 167 -35.47 23.98 -27.80
C SER A 167 -36.57 24.76 -27.07
N LEU A 168 -36.43 24.97 -25.75
CA LEU A 168 -37.31 25.82 -24.94
C LEU A 168 -37.18 27.33 -25.25
N LEU A 169 -36.01 27.81 -25.66
CA LEU A 169 -35.82 29.19 -26.13
C LEU A 169 -36.31 29.42 -27.57
N SER A 170 -36.54 28.36 -28.34
CA SER A 170 -37.04 28.44 -29.73
C SER A 170 -38.56 28.35 -29.88
N SER A 171 -39.31 28.18 -28.78
CA SER A 171 -40.78 28.11 -28.81
C SER A 171 -41.46 29.49 -28.80
N THR A 172 -40.92 30.45 -29.55
CA THR A 172 -41.61 31.73 -29.80
C THR A 172 -41.34 32.24 -31.22
N THR A 173 -41.68 31.42 -32.22
CA THR A 173 -42.16 31.93 -33.53
C THR A 173 -42.92 30.82 -34.24
N ASN A 174 -44.16 31.11 -34.60
CA ASN A 174 -45.06 30.22 -35.30
C ASN A 174 -44.52 29.83 -36.69
N GLY A 175 -44.67 28.55 -37.04
CA GLY A 175 -45.07 28.13 -38.38
C GLY A 175 -44.00 28.06 -39.47
N THR A 176 -43.76 26.82 -39.92
CA THR A 176 -43.36 26.46 -41.29
C THR A 176 -41.99 26.92 -41.78
N THR A 177 -40.93 26.15 -41.49
CA THR A 177 -39.85 25.69 -42.41
C THR A 177 -38.64 25.18 -41.60
N ILE A 178 -38.71 23.95 -41.06
CA ILE A 178 -37.55 23.32 -40.36
C ILE A 178 -36.93 22.15 -41.16
N ASN A 179 -37.48 21.77 -42.31
CA ASN A 179 -36.99 20.60 -43.07
C ASN A 179 -35.80 20.87 -44.02
N HIS A 180 -35.20 22.07 -44.03
CA HIS A 180 -34.15 22.41 -45.01
C HIS A 180 -32.76 22.78 -44.45
N LEU A 181 -32.49 22.47 -43.18
CA LEU A 181 -31.16 22.66 -42.56
C LEU A 181 -30.37 21.36 -42.35
N MET A 182 -30.84 20.23 -42.90
CA MET A 182 -30.16 18.93 -42.75
C MET A 182 -29.31 18.49 -43.95
N THR A 183 -29.13 19.31 -44.99
CA THR A 183 -28.28 18.94 -46.12
C THR A 183 -27.42 20.12 -46.56
N THR A 184 -26.11 19.87 -46.64
CA THR A 184 -25.07 20.71 -47.27
C THR A 184 -24.53 21.91 -46.47
N THR A 185 -24.02 21.66 -45.27
CA THR A 185 -22.74 22.23 -44.80
C THR A 185 -22.14 21.24 -43.79
N PRO A 186 -20.83 20.90 -43.83
CA PRO A 186 -20.22 20.27 -42.68
C PRO A 186 -20.38 21.26 -41.52
N SER A 187 -21.09 20.86 -40.47
CA SER A 187 -21.20 21.66 -39.26
C SER A 187 -19.80 22.07 -38.78
N PRO A 188 -19.56 23.31 -38.32
CA PRO A 188 -18.28 23.69 -37.69
C PRO A 188 -17.96 22.88 -36.42
N ILE A 189 -18.92 22.07 -35.95
CA ILE A 189 -18.88 21.33 -34.70
C ILE A 189 -17.93 20.12 -34.76
N ALA A 190 -17.54 19.65 -35.94
CA ALA A 190 -16.65 18.49 -36.07
C ALA A 190 -15.16 18.83 -35.82
N GLU A 191 -14.76 20.11 -35.89
CA GLU A 191 -13.37 20.54 -35.66
C GLU A 191 -13.05 20.84 -34.18
N ASP A 192 -14.07 20.93 -33.29
CA ASP A 192 -13.90 21.36 -31.90
C ASP A 192 -13.95 20.22 -30.85
N LEU A 193 -14.05 18.95 -31.25
CA LEU A 193 -14.10 17.84 -30.29
C LEU A 193 -12.69 17.46 -29.82
N PRO A 194 -12.39 17.48 -28.50
CA PRO A 194 -11.05 17.19 -28.00
C PRO A 194 -10.63 15.77 -28.37
N THR A 195 -9.39 15.61 -28.83
CA THR A 195 -8.90 14.27 -29.14
C THR A 195 -8.66 13.47 -27.86
N PRO A 196 -8.84 12.13 -27.85
CA PRO A 196 -8.63 11.32 -26.64
C PRO A 196 -7.24 11.51 -26.01
N ILE A 197 -6.22 11.76 -26.84
CA ILE A 197 -4.87 11.98 -26.34
C ILE A 197 -4.70 13.36 -25.68
N GLU A 198 -5.41 14.39 -26.12
CA GLU A 198 -5.40 15.70 -25.46
C GLU A 198 -5.94 15.58 -24.04
N ILE A 199 -7.08 14.93 -23.86
CA ILE A 199 -7.69 14.67 -22.55
C ILE A 199 -6.73 13.91 -21.65
N LEU A 200 -6.11 12.83 -22.17
CA LEU A 200 -5.17 12.03 -21.38
C LEU A 200 -3.83 12.73 -21.10
N SER A 201 -3.39 13.63 -21.98
CA SER A 201 -2.22 14.48 -21.73
C SER A 201 -2.48 15.48 -20.61
N THR A 202 -3.70 16.04 -20.54
CA THR A 202 -4.13 16.88 -19.41
C THR A 202 -4.21 16.06 -18.12
N LEU A 203 -4.68 14.81 -18.19
CA LEU A 203 -4.66 13.90 -17.05
C LEU A 203 -3.22 13.62 -16.57
N ALA A 204 -2.27 13.40 -17.49
CA ALA A 204 -0.85 13.23 -17.16
C ALA A 204 -0.26 14.47 -16.50
N LEU A 205 -0.56 15.66 -17.03
CA LEU A 205 -0.15 16.94 -16.46
C LEU A 205 -0.68 17.06 -15.02
N PHE A 206 -1.97 16.79 -14.80
CA PHE A 206 -2.58 16.92 -13.48
C PHE A 206 -2.02 15.91 -12.46
N VAL A 207 -1.88 14.64 -12.84
CA VAL A 207 -1.21 13.61 -12.04
C VAL A 207 0.22 14.03 -11.69
N GLY A 208 0.96 14.54 -12.68
CA GLY A 208 2.33 15.03 -12.49
C GLY A 208 2.42 16.19 -11.50
N ILE A 209 1.51 17.17 -11.61
CA ILE A 209 1.42 18.30 -10.66
C ILE A 209 1.16 17.79 -9.23
N ILE A 210 0.17 16.91 -9.04
CA ILE A 210 -0.18 16.38 -7.72
C ILE A 210 1.02 15.61 -7.14
N GLN A 211 1.62 14.70 -7.90
CA GLN A 211 2.78 13.91 -7.45
C GLN A 211 3.98 14.80 -7.12
N PHE A 212 4.30 15.76 -7.98
CA PHE A 212 5.41 16.69 -7.75
C PHE A 212 5.18 17.53 -6.48
N LEU A 213 3.97 18.07 -6.29
CA LEU A 213 3.60 18.81 -5.08
C LEU A 213 3.66 17.94 -3.83
N MET A 214 3.18 16.70 -3.89
CA MET A 214 3.28 15.78 -2.75
C MET A 214 4.73 15.47 -2.41
N GLY A 215 5.60 15.31 -3.41
CA GLY A 215 7.04 15.11 -3.22
C GLY A 215 7.72 16.32 -2.58
N PHE A 216 7.39 17.52 -3.09
CA PHE A 216 7.88 18.79 -2.56
C PHE A 216 7.45 19.04 -1.11
N LEU A 217 6.20 18.73 -0.77
CA LEU A 217 5.64 18.81 0.59
C LEU A 217 6.09 17.66 1.51
N LYS A 218 6.98 16.78 1.04
CA LYS A 218 7.49 15.61 1.77
C LYS A 218 6.40 14.64 2.23
N LEU A 219 5.32 14.51 1.44
CA LEU A 219 4.20 13.61 1.71
C LEU A 219 4.48 12.16 1.30
N GLY A 220 5.75 11.77 1.10
CA GLY A 220 6.15 10.40 0.80
C GLY A 220 5.73 9.39 1.87
N ILE A 221 5.48 9.84 3.10
CA ILE A 221 4.93 9.01 4.20
C ILE A 221 3.56 8.39 3.86
N LEU A 222 2.82 8.98 2.92
CA LEU A 222 1.55 8.44 2.43
C LEU A 222 1.71 7.05 1.78
N SER A 223 2.93 6.65 1.39
CA SER A 223 3.22 5.27 0.96
C SER A 223 2.93 4.23 2.05
N ILE A 224 2.85 4.63 3.32
CA ILE A 224 2.57 3.73 4.45
C ILE A 224 1.07 3.38 4.52
N ILE A 225 0.19 4.23 3.98
CA ILE A 225 -1.27 4.09 4.13
C ILE A 225 -1.82 2.96 3.25
N LEU A 226 -1.17 2.67 2.13
CA LEU A 226 -1.62 1.69 1.15
C LEU A 226 -0.78 0.41 1.29
N SER A 227 -1.39 -0.63 1.85
CA SER A 227 -0.71 -1.90 2.10
C SER A 227 -0.38 -2.64 0.80
N GLU A 228 0.71 -3.42 0.82
CA GLU A 228 1.06 -4.36 -0.25
C GLU A 228 -0.10 -5.32 -0.59
N THR A 229 -0.90 -5.69 0.43
CA THR A 229 -2.09 -6.54 0.28
C THR A 229 -3.19 -5.88 -0.54
N LEU A 230 -3.46 -4.59 -0.34
CA LEU A 230 -4.43 -3.84 -1.13
C LEU A 230 -3.96 -3.70 -2.58
N ILE A 231 -2.69 -3.35 -2.80
CA ILE A 231 -2.13 -3.15 -4.15
C ILE A 231 -2.15 -4.45 -4.94
N SER A 232 -1.75 -5.57 -4.32
CA SER A 232 -1.82 -6.90 -4.95
C SER A 232 -3.25 -7.24 -5.37
N ALA A 233 -4.23 -7.08 -4.48
CA ALA A 233 -5.64 -7.32 -4.80
C ALA A 233 -6.15 -6.43 -5.94
N PHE A 234 -5.83 -5.13 -5.89
CA PHE A 234 -6.21 -4.14 -6.89
C PHE A 234 -5.61 -4.46 -8.27
N VAL A 235 -4.30 -4.72 -8.36
CA VAL A 235 -3.61 -5.07 -9.62
C VAL A 235 -4.14 -6.38 -10.18
N THR A 236 -4.45 -7.36 -9.32
CA THR A 236 -5.07 -8.62 -9.72
C THR A 236 -6.44 -8.35 -10.36
N ALA A 237 -7.32 -7.61 -9.69
CA ALA A 237 -8.66 -7.27 -10.20
C ALA A 237 -8.60 -6.46 -11.51
N CYS A 238 -7.72 -5.46 -11.59
CA CYS A 238 -7.49 -4.70 -12.82
C CYS A 238 -7.03 -5.61 -13.96
N SER A 239 -6.21 -6.62 -13.68
CA SER A 239 -5.76 -7.57 -14.70
C SER A 239 -6.90 -8.42 -15.26
N TYR A 240 -7.92 -8.76 -14.45
CA TYR A 240 -9.14 -9.41 -14.95
C TYR A 240 -10.00 -8.47 -15.82
N HIS A 241 -10.11 -7.19 -15.47
CA HIS A 241 -10.77 -6.18 -16.31
C HIS A 241 -10.07 -6.03 -17.65
N VAL A 242 -8.73 -5.90 -17.64
CA VAL A 242 -7.95 -5.82 -18.88
C VAL A 242 -8.11 -7.10 -19.69
N PHE A 243 -8.00 -8.28 -19.08
CA PHE A 243 -8.22 -9.55 -19.77
C PHE A 243 -9.59 -9.62 -20.45
N THR A 244 -10.65 -9.21 -19.75
CA THR A 244 -12.01 -9.16 -20.31
C THR A 244 -12.09 -8.22 -21.52
N SER A 245 -11.45 -7.05 -21.47
CA SER A 245 -11.40 -6.12 -22.61
C SER A 245 -10.64 -6.69 -23.82
N GLN A 246 -9.58 -7.49 -23.58
CA GLN A 246 -8.74 -8.04 -24.65
C GLN A 246 -9.41 -9.20 -25.38
N ILE A 247 -10.27 -9.96 -24.71
CA ILE A 247 -10.99 -11.08 -25.33
C ILE A 247 -11.76 -10.64 -26.58
N PHE A 248 -12.42 -9.48 -26.54
CA PHE A 248 -13.15 -8.94 -27.70
C PHE A 248 -12.24 -8.67 -28.90
N ALA A 249 -11.04 -8.15 -28.64
CA ALA A 249 -10.05 -7.88 -29.68
C ALA A 249 -9.37 -9.15 -30.23
N LEU A 250 -9.30 -10.24 -29.45
CA LEU A 250 -8.79 -11.54 -29.94
C LEU A 250 -9.72 -12.18 -30.97
N ILE A 251 -11.03 -11.95 -30.85
CA ILE A 251 -12.05 -12.51 -31.74
C ILE A 251 -12.55 -11.52 -32.81
N ASP A 252 -12.02 -10.29 -32.79
CA ASP A 252 -12.38 -9.17 -33.66
C ASP A 252 -13.86 -8.74 -33.60
N VAL A 253 -14.41 -8.66 -32.39
CA VAL A 253 -15.79 -8.22 -32.16
C VAL A 253 -15.78 -6.92 -31.39
N ASP A 254 -16.60 -5.95 -31.80
CA ASP A 254 -16.69 -4.67 -31.10
C ASP A 254 -17.30 -4.86 -29.71
N SER A 255 -16.73 -4.18 -28.71
CA SER A 255 -17.16 -4.28 -27.32
C SER A 255 -18.42 -3.48 -27.03
N LYS A 256 -18.64 -2.35 -27.72
CA LYS A 256 -19.81 -1.47 -27.56
C LYS A 256 -20.99 -1.97 -28.39
N ALA A 257 -22.21 -1.86 -27.87
CA ALA A 257 -23.41 -2.11 -28.67
C ALA A 257 -23.64 -0.95 -29.63
N ASN A 258 -23.92 -1.27 -30.89
CA ASN A 258 -24.42 -0.28 -31.82
C ASN A 258 -25.78 0.20 -31.29
N GLY A 259 -25.95 1.50 -31.11
CA GLY A 259 -27.28 2.12 -31.07
C GLY A 259 -27.87 2.43 -29.70
N ASP A 260 -28.26 1.44 -28.89
CA ASP A 260 -29.51 1.66 -28.13
C ASP A 260 -29.48 1.72 -26.59
N ASP A 261 -28.36 1.48 -25.91
CA ASP A 261 -28.35 1.51 -24.45
C ASP A 261 -27.39 2.57 -23.89
N PHE A 262 -27.96 3.75 -23.60
CA PHE A 262 -27.41 4.68 -22.61
C PHE A 262 -27.50 4.04 -21.22
N GLU A 263 -26.71 3.00 -20.99
CA GLU A 263 -26.54 2.46 -19.65
C GLU A 263 -25.51 3.34 -18.94
N LEU A 264 -25.94 4.02 -17.88
CA LEU A 264 -25.01 4.65 -16.94
C LEU A 264 -23.95 3.62 -16.54
N PRO A 265 -22.69 4.04 -16.28
CA PRO A 265 -21.67 3.20 -15.68
C PRO A 265 -22.20 2.75 -14.32
N LEU A 266 -22.78 1.57 -14.31
CA LEU A 266 -23.46 0.96 -13.19
C LEU A 266 -22.52 -0.11 -12.65
N PRO A 267 -22.63 -0.46 -11.37
CA PRO A 267 -21.90 -1.62 -10.86
C PRO A 267 -22.21 -2.85 -11.73
N PHE A 268 -21.24 -3.76 -11.79
CA PHE A 268 -21.28 -5.04 -12.50
C PHE A 268 -21.02 -5.00 -14.01
N ASP A 269 -20.37 -3.97 -14.54
CA ASP A 269 -20.01 -3.86 -15.97
C ASP A 269 -19.24 -5.07 -16.51
N ILE A 270 -18.37 -5.67 -15.69
CA ILE A 270 -17.65 -6.89 -16.09
C ILE A 270 -18.60 -8.05 -16.37
N LEU A 271 -19.66 -8.23 -15.56
CA LEU A 271 -20.65 -9.29 -15.76
C LEU A 271 -21.45 -9.06 -17.03
N LYS A 272 -21.86 -7.81 -17.28
CA LYS A 272 -22.52 -7.42 -18.54
C LYS A 272 -21.61 -7.63 -19.75
N SER A 273 -20.31 -7.36 -19.61
CA SER A 273 -19.32 -7.59 -20.66
C SER A 273 -19.23 -9.07 -21.01
N TRP A 274 -19.20 -9.97 -20.02
CA TRP A 274 -19.22 -11.41 -20.28
C TRP A 274 -20.54 -11.90 -20.91
N SER A 275 -21.67 -11.33 -20.50
CA SER A 275 -22.96 -11.60 -21.16
C SER A 275 -22.94 -11.18 -22.64
N ARG A 276 -22.47 -9.96 -22.95
CA ARG A 276 -22.30 -9.47 -24.33
C ARG A 276 -21.35 -10.35 -25.15
N PHE A 277 -20.28 -10.85 -24.53
CA PHE A 277 -19.33 -11.74 -25.18
C PHE A 277 -20.01 -13.03 -25.66
N ILE A 278 -20.80 -13.68 -24.79
CA ILE A 278 -21.52 -14.93 -25.11
C ILE A 278 -22.48 -14.72 -26.29
N VAL A 279 -23.20 -13.60 -26.32
CA VAL A 279 -24.15 -13.32 -27.40
C VAL A 279 -23.46 -13.01 -28.73
N ARG A 280 -22.26 -12.43 -28.71
CA ARG A 280 -21.56 -11.98 -29.93
C ARG A 280 -20.51 -12.95 -30.46
N ILE A 281 -20.20 -14.03 -29.74
CA ILE A 281 -19.27 -15.05 -30.21
C ILE A 281 -19.55 -15.56 -31.65
N PRO A 282 -20.82 -15.67 -32.13
CA PRO A 282 -21.07 -16.13 -33.50
C PRO A 282 -20.69 -15.12 -34.59
N LYS A 283 -20.45 -13.84 -34.24
CA LYS A 283 -20.04 -12.77 -35.16
C LYS A 283 -18.52 -12.62 -35.27
N ALA A 284 -17.75 -13.51 -34.62
CA ALA A 284 -16.29 -13.44 -34.61
C ALA A 284 -15.70 -13.67 -36.01
N ASN A 285 -14.61 -12.96 -36.32
CA ASN A 285 -13.83 -13.22 -37.53
C ASN A 285 -12.99 -14.50 -37.32
N PRO A 286 -13.26 -15.60 -38.04
CA PRO A 286 -12.58 -16.88 -37.81
C PRO A 286 -11.07 -16.79 -38.06
N THR A 287 -10.63 -15.99 -39.04
CA THR A 287 -9.21 -15.81 -39.35
C THR A 287 -8.49 -15.16 -38.18
N THR A 288 -9.08 -14.12 -37.58
CA THR A 288 -8.50 -13.45 -36.42
C THR A 288 -8.42 -14.36 -35.20
N VAL A 289 -9.42 -15.23 -34.99
CA VAL A 289 -9.42 -16.24 -33.93
C VAL A 289 -8.28 -17.26 -34.11
N ILE A 290 -8.08 -17.75 -35.34
CA ILE A 290 -7.00 -18.70 -35.63
C ILE A 290 -5.63 -18.04 -35.41
N ILE A 291 -5.43 -16.83 -35.93
CA ILE A 291 -4.18 -16.07 -35.76
C ILE A 291 -3.89 -15.84 -34.27
N SER A 292 -4.91 -15.42 -33.50
CA SER A 292 -4.74 -15.14 -32.08
C SER A 292 -4.48 -16.40 -31.26
N ALA A 293 -5.15 -17.52 -31.57
CA ALA A 293 -4.92 -18.81 -30.93
C ALA A 293 -3.49 -19.33 -31.18
N ILE A 294 -3.01 -19.27 -32.44
CA ILE A 294 -1.64 -19.66 -32.80
C ILE A 294 -0.63 -18.75 -32.10
N CYS A 295 -0.84 -17.43 -32.12
CA CYS A 295 0.06 -16.48 -31.47
C CYS A 295 0.14 -16.72 -29.95
N ILE A 296 -0.99 -16.91 -29.27
CA ILE A 296 -1.00 -17.22 -27.83
C ILE A 296 -0.28 -18.54 -27.54
N ALA A 297 -0.53 -19.59 -28.34
CA ALA A 297 0.13 -20.87 -28.18
C ALA A 297 1.66 -20.75 -28.31
N ILE A 298 2.14 -20.02 -29.32
CA ILE A 298 3.58 -19.75 -29.52
C ILE A 298 4.14 -18.97 -28.33
N LEU A 299 3.51 -17.87 -27.92
CA LEU A 299 3.98 -17.04 -26.81
C LEU A 299 4.06 -17.83 -25.49
N ILE A 300 3.05 -18.65 -25.18
CA ILE A 300 3.02 -19.50 -23.98
C ILE A 300 4.11 -20.58 -24.07
N LEU A 301 4.23 -21.28 -25.20
CA LEU A 301 5.22 -22.32 -25.41
C LEU A 301 6.65 -21.78 -25.25
N PHE A 302 6.93 -20.61 -25.82
CA PHE A 302 8.23 -19.97 -25.69
C PHE A 302 8.51 -19.52 -24.25
N LYS A 303 7.55 -18.86 -23.60
CA LYS A 303 7.74 -18.27 -22.27
C LYS A 303 7.85 -19.31 -21.17
N PHE A 304 7.03 -20.36 -21.20
CA PHE A 304 6.96 -21.38 -20.13
C PHE A 304 7.67 -22.70 -20.47
N GLY A 305 7.90 -22.99 -21.75
CA GLY A 305 8.57 -24.23 -22.19
C GLY A 305 10.00 -23.98 -22.67
N ILE A 306 10.14 -23.36 -23.84
CA ILE A 306 11.41 -23.26 -24.57
C ILE A 306 12.42 -22.40 -23.80
N SER A 307 12.03 -21.21 -23.34
CA SER A 307 12.93 -20.30 -22.61
C SER A 307 13.58 -20.98 -21.39
N PRO A 308 12.83 -21.52 -20.39
CA PRO A 308 13.45 -22.18 -19.25
C PRO A 308 14.24 -23.44 -19.64
N TYR A 309 13.85 -24.16 -20.69
CA TYR A 309 14.60 -25.30 -21.21
C TYR A 309 15.96 -24.89 -21.80
N LEU A 310 15.98 -23.89 -22.70
CA LEU A 310 17.21 -23.34 -23.30
C LEU A 310 18.14 -22.76 -22.23
N MET A 311 17.59 -22.01 -21.26
CA MET A 311 18.38 -21.41 -20.19
C MET A 311 19.07 -22.47 -19.31
N ARG A 312 18.41 -23.60 -19.04
CA ARG A 312 19.00 -24.73 -18.32
C ARG A 312 20.06 -25.45 -19.15
N ARG A 313 19.78 -25.70 -20.44
CA ARG A 313 20.67 -26.47 -21.34
C ARG A 313 21.95 -25.73 -21.70
N PHE A 314 21.86 -24.44 -22.02
CA PHE A 314 22.98 -23.62 -22.47
C PHE A 314 23.64 -22.79 -21.35
N LYS A 315 23.18 -22.91 -20.09
CA LYS A 315 23.67 -22.12 -18.93
C LYS A 315 23.66 -20.60 -19.13
N LEU A 316 22.84 -20.10 -20.06
CA LEU A 316 22.65 -18.68 -20.37
C LEU A 316 21.71 -18.03 -19.35
N LYS A 317 22.19 -17.83 -18.11
CA LYS A 317 21.35 -17.33 -17.00
C LYS A 317 20.80 -15.91 -17.21
N ASN A 318 21.52 -15.08 -17.97
CA ASN A 318 21.25 -13.65 -18.12
C ASN A 318 20.59 -13.28 -19.46
N LEU A 319 20.44 -14.23 -20.40
CA LEU A 319 19.83 -13.96 -21.69
C LEU A 319 18.30 -14.04 -21.60
N VAL A 320 17.62 -12.93 -21.88
CA VAL A 320 16.17 -12.88 -22.02
C VAL A 320 15.83 -12.79 -23.50
N ILE A 321 15.11 -13.78 -24.02
CA ILE A 321 14.68 -13.81 -25.42
C ILE A 321 13.42 -12.95 -25.56
N PRO A 322 13.45 -11.85 -26.34
CA PRO A 322 12.31 -10.96 -26.50
C PRO A 322 11.29 -11.52 -27.50
N ILE A 323 10.56 -12.55 -27.08
CA ILE A 323 9.58 -13.23 -27.93
C ILE A 323 8.46 -12.30 -28.41
N ASP A 324 8.11 -11.28 -27.63
CA ASP A 324 7.04 -10.33 -27.96
C ASP A 324 7.37 -9.51 -29.22
N ILE A 325 8.62 -9.07 -29.40
CA ILE A 325 9.05 -8.40 -30.65
C ILE A 325 9.08 -9.37 -31.82
N LEU A 326 9.58 -10.59 -31.62
CA LEU A 326 9.62 -11.58 -32.69
C LEU A 326 8.20 -11.88 -33.20
N ALA A 327 7.24 -12.00 -32.28
CA ALA A 327 5.83 -12.17 -32.63
C ALA A 327 5.31 -11.00 -33.48
N ILE A 328 5.66 -9.75 -33.15
CA ILE A 328 5.32 -8.58 -33.97
C ILE A 328 5.96 -8.67 -35.36
N ILE A 329 7.27 -8.93 -35.45
CA ILE A 329 7.99 -8.98 -36.73
C ILE A 329 7.39 -10.05 -37.64
N PHE A 330 7.19 -11.29 -37.14
CA PHE A 330 6.62 -12.37 -37.93
C PHE A 330 5.16 -12.10 -38.30
N ALA A 331 4.35 -11.56 -37.38
CA ALA A 331 2.96 -11.23 -37.68
C ALA A 331 2.84 -10.12 -38.73
N THR A 332 3.67 -9.08 -38.65
CA THR A 332 3.74 -8.02 -39.67
C THR A 332 4.15 -8.60 -41.02
N LEU A 333 5.16 -9.47 -41.05
CA LEU A 333 5.63 -10.11 -42.28
C LEU A 333 4.53 -10.97 -42.91
N ILE A 334 3.92 -11.87 -42.13
CA ILE A 334 2.82 -12.73 -42.60
C ILE A 334 1.63 -11.89 -43.07
N SER A 335 1.28 -10.84 -42.32
CA SER A 335 0.18 -9.94 -42.70
C SER A 335 0.43 -9.22 -44.02
N SER A 336 1.69 -8.81 -44.27
CA SER A 336 2.09 -8.17 -45.54
C SER A 336 2.20 -9.14 -46.72
N LEU A 337 2.47 -10.42 -46.48
CA LEU A 337 2.57 -11.43 -47.54
C LEU A 337 1.21 -11.98 -47.96
N MET A 338 0.24 -11.98 -47.04
CA MET A 338 -1.09 -12.56 -47.25
C MET A 338 -2.19 -11.49 -47.42
N ASP A 339 -1.86 -10.21 -47.31
CA ASP A 339 -2.77 -9.06 -47.33
C ASP A 339 -4.04 -9.30 -46.47
N LEU A 340 -3.81 -9.58 -45.18
CA LEU A 340 -4.86 -10.07 -44.26
C LEU A 340 -6.04 -9.10 -44.09
N ASN A 341 -5.80 -7.79 -44.22
CA ASN A 341 -6.86 -6.78 -44.12
C ASN A 341 -7.79 -6.82 -45.34
N ASP A 342 -7.23 -6.90 -46.55
CA ASP A 342 -8.00 -6.80 -47.78
C ASP A 342 -8.70 -8.13 -48.10
N ASN A 343 -8.03 -9.26 -47.88
CA ASN A 343 -8.55 -10.59 -48.19
C ASN A 343 -9.44 -11.19 -47.10
N TYR A 344 -9.18 -10.88 -45.83
CA TYR A 344 -9.84 -11.53 -44.68
C TYR A 344 -10.45 -10.54 -43.68
N HIS A 345 -10.45 -9.24 -43.98
CA HIS A 345 -11.02 -8.17 -43.15
C HIS A 345 -10.52 -8.19 -41.69
N VAL A 346 -9.26 -8.59 -41.49
CA VAL A 346 -8.62 -8.57 -40.17
C VAL A 346 -8.27 -7.14 -39.81
N LYS A 347 -8.74 -6.63 -38.66
CA LYS A 347 -8.41 -5.26 -38.22
C LYS A 347 -6.90 -5.09 -38.00
N ILE A 348 -6.31 -4.13 -38.71
CA ILE A 348 -4.90 -3.74 -38.61
C ILE A 348 -4.71 -2.41 -37.86
N ILE A 349 -3.46 -2.10 -37.52
CA ILE A 349 -3.09 -0.82 -36.91
C ILE A 349 -3.39 0.35 -37.87
N PRO A 350 -4.06 1.43 -37.41
CA PRO A 350 -4.29 2.61 -38.24
C PRO A 350 -2.95 3.25 -38.65
N ALA A 351 -2.97 4.06 -39.71
CA ALA A 351 -1.77 4.73 -40.19
C ALA A 351 -1.11 5.53 -39.06
N ILE A 352 0.12 5.15 -38.71
CA ILE A 352 0.87 5.79 -37.64
C ILE A 352 1.39 7.14 -38.18
N PRO A 353 1.10 8.28 -37.53
CA PRO A 353 1.66 9.57 -37.90
C PRO A 353 3.18 9.54 -37.93
N LYS A 354 3.81 10.45 -38.67
CA LYS A 354 5.28 10.54 -38.67
C LYS A 354 5.75 10.82 -37.24
N ALA A 355 6.85 10.17 -36.85
CA ALA A 355 7.41 10.31 -35.51
C ALA A 355 7.61 11.79 -35.16
N PHE A 356 7.20 12.18 -33.95
CA PHE A 356 7.31 13.53 -33.38
C PHE A 356 6.48 14.62 -34.08
N GLN A 357 5.58 14.25 -34.99
CA GLN A 357 4.67 15.21 -35.62
C GLN A 357 3.72 15.83 -34.57
N GLY A 358 3.65 17.16 -34.52
CA GLY A 358 2.76 17.89 -33.60
C GLY A 358 3.28 18.04 -32.17
N LEU A 359 4.56 17.76 -31.91
CA LEU A 359 5.21 17.92 -30.60
C LEU A 359 6.15 19.13 -30.56
N PRO A 360 6.31 19.81 -29.41
CA PRO A 360 5.51 19.67 -28.18
C PRO A 360 4.12 20.30 -28.32
N LYS A 361 3.13 19.76 -27.60
CA LYS A 361 1.76 20.31 -27.51
C LYS A 361 1.41 20.57 -26.04
N ILE A 362 0.91 21.77 -25.76
CA ILE A 362 0.51 22.17 -24.40
C ILE A 362 -0.83 21.50 -24.06
N PRO A 363 -0.95 20.76 -22.95
CA PRO A 363 -2.22 20.17 -22.52
C PRO A 363 -3.22 21.25 -22.10
N ASP A 364 -4.49 21.09 -22.49
CA ASP A 364 -5.55 22.03 -22.11
C ASP A 364 -5.99 21.79 -20.66
N VAL A 365 -5.73 22.78 -19.81
CA VAL A 365 -6.01 22.76 -18.36
C VAL A 365 -7.52 22.76 -18.07
N SER A 366 -8.35 23.17 -19.03
CA SER A 366 -9.81 23.28 -18.88
C SER A 366 -10.47 21.94 -18.50
N TYR A 367 -9.87 20.81 -18.92
CA TYR A 367 -10.42 19.47 -18.65
C TYR A 367 -10.06 18.92 -17.26
N MET A 368 -9.14 19.55 -16.52
CA MET A 368 -8.66 19.01 -15.23
C MET A 368 -9.79 18.83 -14.20
N GLY A 369 -10.74 19.77 -14.17
CA GLY A 369 -11.85 19.76 -13.23
C GLY A 369 -12.76 18.53 -13.37
N GLN A 370 -12.83 17.92 -14.55
CA GLN A 370 -13.66 16.72 -14.78
C GLN A 370 -12.90 15.42 -14.49
N LEU A 371 -11.56 15.47 -14.46
CA LEU A 371 -10.68 14.30 -14.39
C LEU A 371 -10.11 14.06 -12.97
N TRP A 372 -10.53 14.84 -11.98
CA TRP A 372 -9.89 14.88 -10.66
C TRP A 372 -9.92 13.55 -9.90
N VAL A 373 -11.02 12.80 -9.96
CA VAL A 373 -11.14 11.50 -9.28
C VAL A 373 -10.07 10.54 -9.81
N THR A 374 -9.99 10.42 -11.14
CA THR A 374 -9.04 9.52 -11.80
C THR A 374 -7.61 10.01 -11.65
N ALA A 375 -7.37 11.32 -11.61
CA ALA A 375 -6.05 11.89 -11.35
C ALA A 375 -5.52 11.51 -9.96
N ILE A 376 -6.35 11.65 -8.91
CA ILE A 376 -5.96 11.24 -7.54
C ILE A 376 -5.68 9.73 -7.50
N LEU A 377 -6.53 8.93 -8.16
CA LEU A 377 -6.36 7.49 -8.23
C LEU A 377 -5.01 7.11 -8.85
N ILE A 378 -4.75 7.62 -10.06
CA ILE A 378 -3.52 7.32 -10.80
C ILE A 378 -2.30 7.83 -10.03
N THR A 379 -2.39 8.98 -9.35
CA THR A 379 -1.32 9.54 -8.51
C THR A 379 -0.83 8.51 -7.50
N PHE A 380 -1.75 7.94 -6.70
CA PHE A 380 -1.39 6.95 -5.69
C PHE A 380 -0.90 5.63 -6.31
N VAL A 381 -1.61 5.09 -7.29
CA VAL A 381 -1.24 3.82 -7.92
C VAL A 381 0.14 3.91 -8.60
N SER A 382 0.38 4.99 -9.35
CA SER A 382 1.63 5.21 -10.07
C SER A 382 2.81 5.39 -9.10
N TYR A 383 2.64 6.22 -8.07
CA TYR A 383 3.66 6.42 -7.04
C TYR A 383 4.00 5.13 -6.30
N ILE A 384 2.99 4.44 -5.78
CA ILE A 384 3.20 3.28 -4.90
C ILE A 384 3.75 2.08 -5.65
N SER A 385 3.28 1.83 -6.88
CA SER A 385 3.85 0.76 -7.70
C SER A 385 5.32 1.04 -7.99
N THR A 386 5.68 2.28 -8.33
CA THR A 386 7.08 2.68 -8.59
C THR A 386 7.94 2.59 -7.32
N TYR A 387 7.51 3.18 -6.21
CA TYR A 387 8.26 3.17 -4.95
C TYR A 387 8.43 1.77 -4.35
N SER A 388 7.37 0.94 -4.38
CA SER A 388 7.45 -0.46 -3.92
C SER A 388 8.47 -1.26 -4.73
N LEU A 389 8.52 -1.08 -6.05
CA LEU A 389 9.54 -1.70 -6.90
C LEU A 389 10.94 -1.20 -6.57
N GLY A 390 11.09 0.11 -6.43
CA GLY A 390 12.35 0.73 -6.03
C GLY A 390 12.87 0.12 -4.73
N LYS A 391 12.01 -0.01 -3.71
CA LYS A 391 12.34 -0.60 -2.41
C LYS A 391 12.72 -2.08 -2.49
N ILE A 392 12.06 -2.86 -3.35
CA ILE A 392 12.40 -4.28 -3.58
C ILE A 392 13.84 -4.41 -4.09
N PHE A 393 14.18 -3.68 -5.16
CA PHE A 393 15.53 -3.77 -5.76
C PHE A 393 16.60 -3.07 -4.92
N ALA A 394 16.25 -2.01 -4.20
CA ALA A 394 17.12 -1.36 -3.23
C ALA A 394 17.56 -2.34 -2.14
N LYS A 395 16.62 -3.11 -1.60
CA LYS A 395 16.90 -4.17 -0.62
C LYS A 395 17.75 -5.30 -1.23
N GLU A 396 17.48 -5.69 -2.47
CA GLU A 396 18.22 -6.76 -3.16
C GLU A 396 19.69 -6.38 -3.44
N HIS A 397 19.96 -5.12 -3.79
CA HIS A 397 21.28 -4.62 -4.16
C HIS A 397 22.00 -3.82 -3.05
N GLY A 398 21.39 -3.65 -1.88
CA GLY A 398 22.01 -2.97 -0.74
C GLY A 398 22.16 -1.46 -0.90
N TYR A 399 21.18 -0.79 -1.53
CA TYR A 399 21.09 0.68 -1.57
C TYR A 399 19.78 1.18 -0.97
N GLU A 400 19.64 2.49 -0.76
CA GLU A 400 18.42 3.10 -0.22
C GLU A 400 17.67 3.90 -1.29
N VAL A 401 16.33 3.92 -1.18
CA VAL A 401 15.44 4.67 -2.07
C VAL A 401 14.59 5.60 -1.22
N SER A 402 14.65 6.89 -1.51
CA SER A 402 13.89 7.92 -0.79
C SER A 402 12.47 8.03 -1.36
N ALA A 403 11.48 7.85 -0.49
CA ALA A 403 10.06 7.96 -0.83
C ALA A 403 9.70 9.32 -1.47
N ASN A 404 10.19 10.42 -0.89
CA ASN A 404 9.93 11.77 -1.40
C ASN A 404 10.60 12.01 -2.76
N GLN A 405 11.82 11.49 -2.95
CA GLN A 405 12.54 11.67 -4.20
C GLN A 405 11.91 10.86 -5.33
N GLU A 406 11.46 9.63 -5.06
CA GLU A 406 10.71 8.85 -6.05
C GLU A 406 9.39 9.52 -6.44
N LEU A 407 8.74 10.20 -5.49
CA LEU A 407 7.52 10.97 -5.73
C LEU A 407 7.78 12.20 -6.63
N ILE A 408 8.89 12.92 -6.39
CA ILE A 408 9.36 14.00 -7.27
C ILE A 408 9.73 13.45 -8.66
N ALA A 409 10.40 12.30 -8.72
CA ALA A 409 10.86 11.70 -9.97
C ALA A 409 9.70 11.25 -10.87
N ILE A 410 8.75 10.49 -10.32
CA ILE A 410 7.56 10.05 -11.08
C ILE A 410 6.64 11.22 -11.40
N GLY A 411 6.51 12.19 -10.49
CA GLY A 411 5.75 13.42 -10.71
C GLY A 411 6.34 14.26 -11.84
N SER A 412 7.67 14.43 -11.85
CA SER A 412 8.38 15.12 -12.94
C SER A 412 8.25 14.36 -14.25
N ALA A 413 8.33 13.02 -14.22
CA ALA A 413 8.15 12.18 -15.40
C ALA A 413 6.76 12.36 -16.02
N ASN A 414 5.69 12.36 -15.24
CA ASN A 414 4.32 12.60 -15.72
C ASN A 414 4.09 14.07 -16.13
N LEU A 415 4.59 15.02 -15.34
CA LEU A 415 4.45 16.45 -15.58
C LEU A 415 5.10 16.87 -16.91
N LEU A 416 6.39 16.56 -17.08
CA LEU A 416 7.17 17.00 -18.24
C LEU A 416 6.84 16.20 -19.50
N SER A 417 6.48 14.91 -19.37
CA SER A 417 6.09 14.11 -20.54
C SER A 417 4.72 14.48 -21.12
N SER A 418 3.83 15.10 -20.32
CA SER A 418 2.50 15.52 -20.78
C SER A 418 2.55 16.44 -22.02
N PHE A 419 3.57 17.29 -22.12
CA PHE A 419 3.83 18.17 -23.28
C PHE A 419 4.19 17.42 -24.56
N PHE A 420 4.45 16.12 -24.46
CA PHE A 420 4.83 15.24 -25.57
C PHE A 420 3.74 14.22 -25.89
N LEU A 421 2.46 14.58 -25.67
CA LEU A 421 1.30 13.72 -25.92
C LEU A 421 1.42 12.37 -25.20
N CYS A 422 1.90 12.39 -23.96
CA CYS A 422 1.97 11.21 -23.11
C CYS A 422 0.78 11.18 -22.16
N TYR A 423 0.19 10.00 -21.98
CA TYR A 423 -0.72 9.71 -20.88
C TYR A 423 0.09 9.27 -19.64
N PRO A 424 -0.51 9.23 -18.43
CA PRO A 424 0.23 8.92 -17.20
C PRO A 424 1.02 7.59 -17.28
N CYS A 425 2.23 7.60 -16.72
CA CYS A 425 3.14 6.46 -16.70
C CYS A 425 3.29 5.86 -15.29
N SER A 426 3.90 4.67 -15.22
CA SER A 426 4.31 4.05 -13.95
C SER A 426 5.45 3.04 -14.13
N GLY A 427 6.05 2.62 -13.02
CA GLY A 427 6.96 1.48 -12.97
C GLY A 427 6.25 0.14 -13.23
N SER A 428 6.89 -0.74 -14.00
CA SER A 428 6.39 -2.09 -14.27
C SER A 428 7.27 -3.14 -13.60
N LEU A 429 6.65 -4.03 -12.80
CA LEU A 429 7.36 -5.15 -12.17
C LEU A 429 8.03 -6.06 -13.21
N ALA A 430 7.31 -6.41 -14.28
CA ALA A 430 7.82 -7.34 -15.29
C ALA A 430 9.06 -6.78 -16.02
N ARG A 431 9.02 -5.49 -16.40
CA ARG A 431 10.16 -4.84 -17.06
C ARG A 431 11.34 -4.64 -16.10
N SER A 432 11.07 -4.15 -14.90
CA SER A 432 12.12 -3.92 -13.88
C SER A 432 12.79 -5.24 -13.44
N ALA A 433 12.03 -6.33 -13.35
CA ALA A 433 12.58 -7.65 -13.05
C ALA A 433 13.47 -8.18 -14.18
N VAL A 434 13.10 -7.95 -15.45
CA VAL A 434 13.97 -8.28 -16.61
C VAL A 434 15.22 -7.42 -16.60
N MET A 435 15.09 -6.11 -16.35
CA MET A 435 16.20 -5.18 -16.23
C MET A 435 17.20 -5.64 -15.16
N ASN A 436 16.71 -6.01 -13.99
CA ASN A 436 17.51 -6.58 -12.92
C ASN A 436 18.18 -7.91 -13.33
N ARG A 437 17.42 -8.84 -13.93
CA ARG A 437 17.92 -10.17 -14.32
C ARG A 437 19.02 -10.13 -15.38
N VAL A 438 18.94 -9.19 -16.32
CA VAL A 438 19.96 -9.00 -17.36
C VAL A 438 21.26 -8.41 -16.76
N GLY A 439 21.17 -7.82 -15.57
CA GLY A 439 22.31 -7.28 -14.83
C GLY A 439 22.46 -5.76 -14.96
N ALA A 440 21.38 -5.02 -15.23
CA ALA A 440 21.41 -3.56 -15.27
C ALA A 440 21.95 -2.99 -13.95
N ARG A 441 22.90 -2.08 -14.08
CA ARG A 441 23.62 -1.47 -12.96
C ARG A 441 23.08 -0.07 -12.67
N THR A 442 22.69 0.67 -13.70
CA THR A 442 22.18 2.04 -13.55
C THR A 442 21.01 2.35 -14.50
N GLN A 443 20.43 3.53 -14.33
CA GLN A 443 19.43 4.07 -15.26
C GLN A 443 20.00 4.45 -16.64
N LEU A 444 21.31 4.30 -16.87
CA LEU A 444 21.88 4.44 -18.22
C LEU A 444 21.24 3.44 -19.20
N ALA A 445 20.88 2.24 -18.74
CA ALA A 445 20.15 1.26 -19.54
C ALA A 445 18.81 1.82 -20.07
N SER A 446 18.09 2.59 -19.26
CA SER A 446 16.85 3.27 -19.67
C SER A 446 17.12 4.33 -20.75
N ILE A 447 18.21 5.10 -20.62
CA ILE A 447 18.63 6.09 -21.63
C ILE A 447 18.98 5.40 -22.96
N VAL A 448 19.75 4.30 -22.91
CA VAL A 448 20.09 3.49 -24.09
C VAL A 448 18.82 2.98 -24.77
N SER A 449 17.87 2.44 -24.00
CA SER A 449 16.56 2.01 -24.50
C SER A 449 15.82 3.17 -25.20
N SER A 450 15.80 4.36 -24.61
CA SER A 450 15.15 5.54 -25.19
C SER A 450 15.79 5.99 -26.51
N ILE A 451 17.13 6.00 -26.60
CA ILE A 451 17.85 6.35 -27.84
C ILE A 451 17.51 5.35 -28.95
N LEU A 452 17.52 4.05 -28.64
CA LEU A 452 17.15 3.02 -29.61
C LEU A 452 15.67 3.08 -29.99
N LEU A 453 14.79 3.50 -29.08
CA LEU A 453 13.37 3.70 -29.37
C LEU A 453 13.15 4.89 -30.32
N ILE A 454 13.92 5.98 -30.18
CA ILE A 454 13.92 7.09 -31.15
C ILE A 454 14.33 6.57 -32.52
N LEU A 455 15.41 5.79 -32.60
CA LEU A 455 15.86 5.17 -33.85
C LEU A 455 14.75 4.28 -34.45
N PHE A 456 14.10 3.46 -33.62
CA PHE A 456 12.99 2.63 -34.05
C PHE A 456 11.82 3.45 -34.61
N LEU A 457 11.42 4.53 -33.93
CA LEU A 457 10.33 5.39 -34.38
C LEU A 457 10.64 6.10 -35.70
N LEU A 458 11.90 6.50 -35.93
CA LEU A 458 12.30 7.18 -37.17
C LEU A 458 12.36 6.24 -38.38
N PHE A 459 12.83 5.00 -38.20
CA PHE A 459 13.10 4.09 -39.32
C PHE A 459 12.05 2.99 -39.50
N PHE A 460 11.49 2.46 -38.41
CA PHE A 460 10.69 1.23 -38.44
C PHE A 460 9.18 1.45 -38.24
N SER A 461 8.75 2.63 -37.77
CA SER A 461 7.33 2.91 -37.46
C SER A 461 6.38 2.68 -38.64
N SER A 462 6.79 3.01 -39.87
CA SER A 462 5.95 2.81 -41.06
C SER A 462 5.62 1.34 -41.34
N TYR A 463 6.48 0.40 -40.93
CA TYR A 463 6.26 -1.03 -41.16
C TYR A 463 5.19 -1.61 -40.23
N LEU A 464 4.84 -0.93 -39.14
CA LEU A 464 3.82 -1.41 -38.19
C LEU A 464 2.37 -1.28 -38.72
N ARG A 465 2.14 -0.58 -39.84
CA ARG A 465 0.79 -0.36 -40.38
C ARG A 465 0.07 -1.66 -40.75
N THR A 466 0.78 -2.68 -41.20
CA THR A 466 0.17 -3.96 -41.58
C THR A 466 -0.04 -4.91 -40.39
N LEU A 467 0.37 -4.52 -39.18
CA LEU A 467 0.28 -5.39 -38.00
C LEU A 467 -1.19 -5.61 -37.59
N PRO A 468 -1.66 -6.86 -37.45
CA PRO A 468 -2.99 -7.14 -36.94
C PRO A 468 -3.16 -6.73 -35.48
N MET A 469 -4.29 -6.10 -35.15
CA MET A 469 -4.60 -5.64 -33.79
C MET A 469 -4.71 -6.78 -32.77
N SER A 470 -5.15 -7.97 -33.22
CA SER A 470 -5.28 -9.15 -32.37
C SER A 470 -3.96 -9.61 -31.75
N ILE A 471 -2.83 -9.38 -32.43
CA ILE A 471 -1.49 -9.74 -31.95
C ILE A 471 -1.12 -8.90 -30.72
N LEU A 472 -1.45 -7.61 -30.70
CA LEU A 472 -1.24 -6.76 -29.52
C LEU A 472 -2.04 -7.27 -28.31
N SER A 473 -3.29 -7.70 -28.54
CA SER A 473 -4.11 -8.30 -27.49
C SER A 473 -3.57 -9.64 -26.99
N CYS A 474 -3.02 -10.48 -27.86
CA CYS A 474 -2.32 -11.71 -27.46
C CYS A 474 -1.16 -11.40 -26.50
N ILE A 475 -0.36 -10.39 -26.84
CA ILE A 475 0.79 -9.96 -26.03
C ILE A 475 0.31 -9.45 -24.66
N ILE A 476 -0.76 -8.66 -24.60
CA ILE A 476 -1.33 -8.20 -23.32
C ILE A 476 -1.80 -9.40 -22.47
N VAL A 477 -2.56 -10.33 -23.05
CA VAL A 477 -3.10 -11.48 -22.31
C VAL A 477 -1.96 -12.33 -21.70
N VAL A 478 -0.92 -12.61 -22.48
CA VAL A 478 0.24 -13.39 -21.99
C VAL A 478 1.09 -12.59 -20.98
N ALA A 479 1.12 -11.26 -21.08
CA ALA A 479 1.77 -10.40 -20.09
C ALA A 479 1.03 -10.38 -18.74
N LEU A 480 -0.30 -10.40 -18.76
CA LEU A 480 -1.15 -10.33 -17.55
C LEU A 480 -1.17 -11.60 -16.71
N TRP A 481 -0.76 -12.74 -17.28
CA TRP A 481 -0.74 -14.03 -16.57
C TRP A 481 -0.07 -13.96 -15.18
N GLY A 482 1.06 -13.25 -15.08
CA GLY A 482 1.78 -13.07 -13.82
C GLY A 482 0.99 -12.29 -12.77
N ASN A 483 0.26 -11.25 -13.20
CA ASN A 483 -0.57 -10.44 -12.31
C ASN A 483 -1.84 -11.19 -11.88
N MET A 484 -2.46 -11.97 -12.77
CA MET A 484 -3.64 -12.78 -12.43
C MET A 484 -3.30 -13.89 -11.43
N LYS A 485 -2.11 -14.49 -11.52
CA LYS A 485 -1.66 -15.54 -10.59
C LYS A 485 -1.49 -15.03 -9.14
N GLN A 486 -1.44 -13.72 -8.92
CA GLN A 486 -1.38 -13.15 -7.57
C GLN A 486 -2.61 -13.51 -6.72
N VAL A 487 -3.73 -13.95 -7.33
CA VAL A 487 -4.88 -14.52 -6.62
C VAL A 487 -4.46 -15.60 -5.61
N VAL A 488 -3.40 -16.36 -5.88
CA VAL A 488 -2.90 -17.43 -5.00
C VAL A 488 -2.35 -16.87 -3.67
N GLN A 489 -1.92 -15.61 -3.64
CA GLN A 489 -1.41 -14.94 -2.44
C GLN A 489 -2.47 -14.81 -1.34
N ILE A 490 -3.76 -14.86 -1.68
CA ILE A 490 -4.87 -14.86 -0.72
C ILE A 490 -4.69 -15.90 0.39
N ARG A 491 -4.23 -17.11 0.03
CA ARG A 491 -4.04 -18.21 0.97
C ARG A 491 -2.96 -17.87 1.99
N HIS A 492 -1.85 -17.31 1.51
CA HIS A 492 -0.76 -16.88 2.37
C HIS A 492 -1.21 -15.73 3.28
N ALA A 493 -1.87 -14.71 2.73
CA ALA A 493 -2.39 -13.57 3.50
C ALA A 493 -3.36 -14.03 4.61
N TRP A 494 -4.28 -14.96 4.29
CA TRP A 494 -5.24 -15.49 5.24
C TRP A 494 -4.60 -16.27 6.39
N HIS A 495 -3.56 -17.07 6.10
CA HIS A 495 -2.83 -17.81 7.13
C HIS A 495 -2.01 -16.90 8.05
N VAL A 496 -1.47 -15.80 7.54
CA VAL A 496 -0.70 -14.83 8.34
C VAL A 496 -1.63 -13.97 9.20
N SER A 497 -2.68 -13.40 8.60
CA SER A 497 -3.60 -12.49 9.28
C SER A 497 -4.96 -12.51 8.60
N LYS A 498 -6.00 -12.90 9.35
CA LYS A 498 -7.38 -12.92 8.84
C LYS A 498 -7.83 -11.54 8.34
N LEU A 499 -7.39 -10.45 9.00
CA LEU A 499 -7.73 -9.09 8.58
C LEU A 499 -7.08 -8.71 7.25
N ASP A 500 -5.85 -9.17 6.99
CA ASP A 500 -5.19 -8.95 5.68
C ASP A 500 -5.83 -9.79 4.58
N GLY A 501 -6.25 -11.02 4.89
CA GLY A 501 -7.03 -11.85 3.98
C GLY A 501 -8.39 -11.23 3.61
N ILE A 502 -9.11 -10.67 4.60
CA ILE A 502 -10.37 -9.95 4.37
C ILE A 502 -10.12 -8.69 3.52
N LEU A 503 -9.09 -7.90 3.84
CA LEU A 503 -8.71 -6.72 3.06
C LEU A 503 -8.45 -7.06 1.60
N TRP A 504 -7.71 -8.15 1.34
CA TRP A 504 -7.42 -8.61 -0.01
C TRP A 504 -8.70 -9.01 -0.77
N ILE A 505 -9.57 -9.84 -0.16
CA ILE A 505 -10.81 -10.30 -0.79
C ILE A 505 -11.76 -9.15 -1.11
N VAL A 506 -12.00 -8.28 -0.13
CA VAL A 506 -12.94 -7.16 -0.27
C VAL A 506 -12.42 -6.18 -1.32
N THR A 507 -11.12 -5.87 -1.31
CA THR A 507 -10.51 -5.03 -2.35
C THR A 507 -10.68 -5.64 -3.74
N PHE A 508 -10.36 -6.93 -3.90
CA PHE A 508 -10.50 -7.62 -5.18
C PHE A 508 -11.94 -7.56 -5.70
N LEU A 509 -12.92 -7.84 -4.84
CA LEU A 509 -14.34 -7.82 -5.20
C LEU A 509 -14.85 -6.41 -5.51
N LEU A 510 -14.49 -5.41 -4.71
CA LEU A 510 -14.90 -4.02 -4.95
C LEU A 510 -14.42 -3.53 -6.31
N VAL A 511 -13.16 -3.79 -6.66
CA VAL A 511 -12.58 -3.39 -7.95
C VAL A 511 -13.15 -4.19 -9.10
N LEU A 512 -13.37 -5.49 -8.92
CA LEU A 512 -13.95 -6.34 -9.97
C LEU A 512 -15.40 -5.93 -10.30
N LEU A 513 -16.21 -5.62 -9.27
CA LEU A 513 -17.64 -5.37 -9.42
C LEU A 513 -17.96 -3.90 -9.71
N PHE A 514 -17.32 -2.94 -9.04
CA PHE A 514 -17.63 -1.50 -9.17
C PHE A 514 -16.73 -0.77 -10.16
N GLY A 515 -15.91 -1.50 -10.92
CA GLY A 515 -14.93 -0.90 -11.83
C GLY A 515 -13.70 -0.35 -11.12
N ILE A 516 -12.76 0.16 -11.91
CA ILE A 516 -11.42 0.53 -11.43
C ILE A 516 -11.46 1.84 -10.64
N GLY A 517 -12.16 2.86 -11.17
CA GLY A 517 -12.34 4.16 -10.50
C GLY A 517 -12.92 4.04 -9.09
N HIS A 518 -14.20 3.64 -9.01
CA HIS A 518 -14.91 3.54 -7.74
C HIS A 518 -14.42 2.40 -6.84
N GLY A 519 -14.07 1.25 -7.40
CA GLY A 519 -13.60 0.10 -6.63
C GLY A 519 -12.33 0.38 -5.84
N LEU A 520 -11.37 1.12 -6.41
CA LEU A 520 -10.18 1.54 -5.67
C LEU A 520 -10.55 2.52 -4.55
N LEU A 521 -11.35 3.55 -4.83
CA LEU A 521 -11.81 4.51 -3.80
C LEU A 521 -12.41 3.78 -2.59
N TYR A 522 -13.34 2.86 -2.81
CA TYR A 522 -13.97 2.07 -1.76
C TYR A 522 -12.95 1.18 -1.01
N SER A 523 -12.00 0.58 -1.73
CA SER A 523 -10.97 -0.26 -1.11
C SER A 523 -9.99 0.52 -0.22
N VAL A 524 -9.64 1.77 -0.57
CA VAL A 524 -8.78 2.62 0.26
C VAL A 524 -9.49 2.99 1.55
N ILE A 525 -10.77 3.37 1.45
CA ILE A 525 -11.61 3.64 2.63
C ILE A 525 -11.68 2.38 3.51
N PHE A 526 -11.91 1.22 2.90
CA PHE A 526 -11.94 -0.06 3.64
C PHE A 526 -10.60 -0.39 4.31
N SER A 527 -9.46 -0.14 3.66
CA SER A 527 -8.13 -0.32 4.24
C SER A 527 -7.91 0.55 5.48
N LEU A 528 -8.34 1.81 5.43
CA LEU A 528 -8.28 2.71 6.58
C LEU A 528 -9.16 2.19 7.73
N ILE A 529 -10.37 1.69 7.43
CA ILE A 529 -11.25 1.07 8.43
C ILE A 529 -10.57 -0.14 9.08
N ILE A 530 -9.94 -1.03 8.30
CA ILE A 530 -9.20 -2.19 8.85
C ILE A 530 -8.04 -1.74 9.75
N LEU A 531 -7.31 -0.69 9.37
CA LEU A 531 -6.25 -0.12 10.21
C LEU A 531 -6.81 0.44 11.52
N ILE A 532 -7.94 1.15 11.47
CA ILE A 532 -8.62 1.65 12.66
C ILE A 532 -9.10 0.47 13.55
N ILE A 533 -9.68 -0.58 12.97
CA ILE A 533 -10.10 -1.79 13.71
C ILE A 533 -8.91 -2.44 14.44
N ARG A 534 -7.73 -2.48 13.82
CA ARG A 534 -6.51 -2.99 14.47
C ARG A 534 -6.10 -2.16 15.68
N LEU A 535 -6.28 -0.83 15.63
CA LEU A 535 -6.01 0.07 16.75
C LEU A 535 -7.07 -0.04 17.87
N ILE A 536 -8.33 -0.32 17.50
CA ILE A 536 -9.48 -0.43 18.41
C ILE A 536 -9.37 -1.62 19.35
N ILE A 537 -8.77 -2.75 18.94
CA ILE A 537 -8.77 -4.01 19.72
C ILE A 537 -7.54 -4.04 20.65
N PRO A 538 -7.68 -3.70 21.95
CA PRO A 538 -6.56 -3.77 22.87
C PRO A 538 -6.23 -5.22 23.25
N ILE A 539 -4.94 -5.51 23.39
CA ILE A 539 -4.46 -6.77 23.94
C ILE A 539 -4.06 -6.51 25.39
N ILE A 540 -4.85 -7.05 26.32
CA ILE A 540 -4.58 -7.03 27.75
C ILE A 540 -4.36 -8.47 28.16
N LYS A 541 -3.22 -8.74 28.80
CA LYS A 541 -2.83 -10.08 29.25
C LYS A 541 -2.64 -10.08 30.75
N LEU A 542 -3.17 -11.12 31.39
CA LEU A 542 -2.89 -11.39 32.79
C LEU A 542 -1.62 -12.21 32.88
N LYS A 543 -0.65 -11.77 33.69
CA LYS A 543 0.66 -12.41 33.84
C LYS A 543 0.82 -13.01 35.24
N ARG A 544 1.56 -14.11 35.33
CA ARG A 544 2.02 -14.70 36.59
C ARG A 544 3.52 -14.93 36.53
N GLN A 545 4.18 -14.77 37.67
CA GLN A 545 5.58 -15.09 37.83
C GLN A 545 5.78 -16.61 37.85
N ILE A 546 6.82 -17.09 37.16
CA ILE A 546 7.31 -18.47 37.33
C ILE A 546 8.11 -18.51 38.64
N LYS A 547 7.74 -19.41 39.56
CA LYS A 547 8.38 -19.52 40.88
C LYS A 547 9.90 -19.65 40.75
N GLY A 548 10.63 -18.89 41.57
CA GLY A 548 12.09 -18.90 41.59
C GLY A 548 12.74 -18.18 40.40
N THR A 549 11.99 -17.45 39.58
CA THR A 549 12.53 -16.66 38.46
C THR A 549 11.87 -15.28 38.38
N GLU A 550 12.52 -14.35 37.68
CA GLU A 550 11.98 -13.01 37.37
C GLU A 550 11.05 -13.01 36.14
N VAL A 551 10.73 -14.18 35.59
CA VAL A 551 10.03 -14.31 34.32
C VAL A 551 8.51 -14.35 34.54
N PHE A 552 7.80 -13.45 33.86
CA PHE A 552 6.35 -13.38 33.84
C PHE A 552 5.76 -13.97 32.56
N VAL A 553 4.83 -14.92 32.71
CA VAL A 553 4.15 -15.60 31.59
C VAL A 553 2.65 -15.37 31.63
N GLU A 554 2.03 -15.37 30.45
CA GLU A 554 0.59 -15.20 30.28
C GLU A 554 -0.19 -16.39 30.84
N ILE A 555 -1.24 -16.12 31.61
CA ILE A 555 -2.16 -17.14 32.09
C ILE A 555 -3.18 -17.45 30.99
N ASN A 556 -2.76 -18.23 29.99
CA ASN A 556 -3.69 -18.83 29.03
C ASN A 556 -3.95 -20.29 29.43
N HIS A 557 -5.22 -20.69 29.34
CA HIS A 557 -5.73 -22.03 29.65
C HIS A 557 -4.69 -23.16 29.51
N ILE A 558 -4.41 -23.85 30.63
CA ILE A 558 -3.88 -25.23 30.69
C ILE A 558 -2.53 -25.40 29.98
N TYR A 559 -1.45 -24.85 30.55
CA TYR A 559 -0.15 -25.52 30.44
C TYR A 559 0.55 -25.45 31.79
N ASP A 560 0.89 -26.64 32.28
CA ASP A 560 1.69 -26.88 33.47
C ASP A 560 2.91 -25.96 33.45
N VAL A 561 3.10 -25.20 34.53
CA VAL A 561 4.35 -24.51 34.79
C VAL A 561 5.40 -25.61 34.97
N TYR A 562 6.13 -25.93 33.91
CA TYR A 562 7.28 -26.84 33.96
C TYR A 562 8.30 -26.22 34.91
N ASP A 563 8.56 -26.90 36.03
CA ASP A 563 9.55 -26.52 37.01
C ASP A 563 10.90 -27.14 36.59
N PRO A 564 11.84 -26.35 36.05
CA PRO A 564 13.09 -26.88 35.50
C PRO A 564 14.02 -27.46 36.59
N ILE A 565 13.71 -27.23 37.88
CA ILE A 565 14.50 -27.71 39.01
C ILE A 565 14.09 -29.13 39.40
N THR A 566 12.82 -29.49 39.26
CA THR A 566 12.28 -30.78 39.71
C THR A 566 12.09 -31.81 38.59
N GLY A 567 12.19 -31.41 37.32
CA GLY A 567 12.16 -32.32 36.15
C GLY A 567 10.85 -33.11 35.98
N GLN A 568 9.81 -32.78 36.76
CA GLN A 568 8.52 -33.44 36.69
C GLN A 568 7.45 -32.52 36.13
N ASN A 569 6.66 -33.05 35.20
CA ASN A 569 5.36 -32.49 34.86
C ASN A 569 4.47 -32.67 36.10
N LYS A 570 4.32 -31.63 36.93
CA LYS A 570 3.27 -31.59 37.95
C LYS A 570 1.92 -31.36 37.27
N SER A 571 1.47 -32.35 36.49
CA SER A 571 0.22 -32.28 35.75
C SER A 571 -1.03 -32.42 36.61
N ASN A 572 -0.93 -32.60 37.93
CA ASN A 572 -2.10 -32.84 38.78
C ASN A 572 -2.10 -32.21 40.19
N GLU A 573 -1.10 -31.44 40.63
CA GLU A 573 -1.01 -31.01 42.04
C GLU A 573 -0.86 -29.52 42.34
N SER A 574 -1.00 -28.61 41.37
CA SER A 574 -0.94 -27.16 41.70
C SER A 574 -1.79 -26.24 40.85
N THR A 575 -3.00 -26.68 40.47
CA THR A 575 -4.01 -25.80 39.85
C THR A 575 -5.09 -25.32 40.82
N ASN A 576 -5.12 -25.85 42.05
CA ASN A 576 -6.12 -25.52 43.08
C ASN A 576 -5.57 -24.70 44.25
N GLN A 577 -4.35 -24.15 44.16
CA GLN A 577 -3.89 -23.22 45.19
C GLN A 577 -4.35 -21.80 44.83
N PRO A 578 -5.08 -21.10 45.72
CA PRO A 578 -5.35 -19.67 45.57
C PRO A 578 -4.01 -18.96 45.36
N ASN A 579 -3.99 -17.86 44.61
CA ASN A 579 -2.75 -17.10 44.46
C ASN A 579 -2.29 -16.71 45.89
N PRO A 580 -1.13 -17.18 46.37
CA PRO A 580 -0.69 -16.85 47.73
C PRO A 580 -0.36 -15.35 47.84
N ASN A 581 -0.13 -14.70 46.70
CA ASN A 581 0.30 -13.32 46.62
C ASN A 581 -0.93 -12.41 46.49
N LYS A 582 -0.96 -11.37 47.32
CA LYS A 582 -1.98 -10.30 47.35
C LYS A 582 -1.93 -9.36 46.12
N TRP A 583 -1.02 -9.63 45.18
CA TRP A 583 -0.81 -8.82 43.98
C TRP A 583 -1.06 -9.57 42.67
N VAL A 584 -1.37 -8.82 41.61
CA VAL A 584 -1.68 -9.34 40.27
C VAL A 584 -1.08 -8.45 39.19
N VAL A 585 -0.46 -9.03 38.15
CA VAL A 585 0.16 -8.29 37.05
C VAL A 585 -0.69 -8.32 35.79
N PHE A 586 -1.03 -7.14 35.25
CA PHE A 586 -1.65 -6.99 33.93
C PHE A 586 -0.72 -6.25 32.97
N GLU A 587 -0.48 -6.82 31.80
CA GLU A 587 0.23 -6.16 30.71
C GLU A 587 -0.75 -5.64 29.66
N PHE A 588 -0.61 -4.37 29.30
CA PHE A 588 -1.27 -3.78 28.15
C PHE A 588 -0.30 -3.67 26.97
N GLN A 589 -0.72 -4.16 25.81
CA GLN A 589 0.09 -4.12 24.59
C GLN A 589 -0.55 -3.17 23.57
N GLY A 590 0.19 -2.10 23.22
CA GLY A 590 -0.20 -1.14 22.20
C GLY A 590 -0.27 0.31 22.71
N PRO A 591 -0.84 1.22 21.91
CA PRO A 591 -1.10 2.59 22.34
C PRO A 591 -2.43 2.67 23.10
N LEU A 592 -2.52 3.46 24.17
CA LEU A 592 -3.76 3.76 24.87
C LEU A 592 -4.26 5.14 24.44
N ILE A 593 -5.19 5.16 23.49
CA ILE A 593 -5.66 6.38 22.82
C ILE A 593 -7.18 6.49 22.85
N PHE A 594 -7.71 7.67 22.51
CA PHE A 594 -9.15 7.94 22.51
C PHE A 594 -9.98 6.85 21.81
N ILE A 595 -9.46 6.29 20.71
CA ILE A 595 -10.11 5.26 19.90
C ILE A 595 -10.35 3.95 20.68
N ASN A 596 -9.38 3.50 21.48
CA ASN A 596 -9.44 2.19 22.15
C ASN A 596 -9.60 2.26 23.67
N SER A 597 -9.47 3.45 24.25
CA SER A 597 -9.53 3.72 25.69
C SER A 597 -10.80 3.14 26.36
N ILE A 598 -11.98 3.31 25.75
CA ILE A 598 -13.25 2.79 26.30
C ILE A 598 -13.29 1.26 26.28
N ILE A 599 -12.80 0.65 25.20
CA ILE A 599 -12.75 -0.80 25.05
C ILE A 599 -11.71 -1.40 25.99
N PHE A 600 -10.58 -0.72 26.16
CA PHE A 600 -9.57 -1.04 27.16
C PHE A 600 -10.22 -1.11 28.54
N ARG A 601 -10.90 -0.05 29.00
CA ARG A 601 -11.59 -0.04 30.30
C ARG A 601 -12.54 -1.22 30.46
N ARG A 602 -13.41 -1.46 29.47
CA ARG A 602 -14.37 -2.57 29.52
C ARG A 602 -13.69 -3.94 29.61
N LYS A 603 -12.63 -4.15 28.81
CA LYS A 603 -11.91 -5.43 28.77
C LYS A 603 -11.08 -5.63 30.03
N PHE A 604 -10.40 -4.59 30.50
CA PHE A 604 -9.63 -4.59 31.75
C PHE A 604 -10.53 -4.94 32.94
N HIS A 605 -11.66 -4.24 33.09
CA HIS A 605 -12.64 -4.51 34.15
C HIS A 605 -13.22 -5.92 34.06
N SER A 606 -13.52 -6.39 32.84
CA SER A 606 -14.01 -7.75 32.64
C SER A 606 -12.96 -8.81 33.03
N LEU A 607 -11.68 -8.56 32.79
CA LEU A 607 -10.60 -9.49 33.13
C LEU A 607 -10.39 -9.53 34.65
N ILE A 608 -10.35 -8.37 35.31
CA ILE A 608 -10.28 -8.29 36.78
C ILE A 608 -11.47 -9.03 37.41
N GLY A 609 -12.69 -8.77 36.95
CA GLY A 609 -13.88 -9.44 37.47
C GLY A 609 -13.84 -10.97 37.29
N ARG A 610 -13.41 -11.46 36.12
CA ARG A 610 -13.23 -12.91 35.88
C ARG A 610 -12.16 -13.52 36.77
N TYR A 611 -11.05 -12.82 36.98
CA TYR A 611 -9.98 -13.28 37.85
C TYR A 611 -10.46 -13.42 39.31
N LEU A 612 -11.15 -12.40 39.83
CA LEU A 612 -11.76 -12.41 41.17
C LEU A 612 -12.78 -13.55 41.32
N LEU A 613 -13.64 -13.77 40.31
CA LEU A 613 -14.61 -14.87 40.31
C LEU A 613 -13.93 -16.25 40.29
N ASN A 614 -12.89 -16.44 39.48
CA ASN A 614 -12.17 -17.72 39.41
C ASN A 614 -11.47 -18.08 40.74
N GLN A 615 -10.90 -17.09 41.44
CA GLN A 615 -10.33 -17.32 42.78
C GLN A 615 -11.40 -17.80 43.77
N ARG A 616 -12.65 -17.33 43.63
CA ARG A 616 -13.79 -17.77 44.46
C ARG A 616 -14.22 -19.21 44.18
N THR A 617 -14.28 -19.64 42.92
CA THR A 617 -14.63 -21.03 42.56
C THR A 617 -13.59 -22.04 43.05
N ILE A 618 -12.32 -21.64 43.07
CA ILE A 618 -11.22 -22.47 43.61
C ILE A 618 -11.35 -22.60 45.13
N ASN A 619 -11.67 -21.52 45.84
CA ASN A 619 -11.87 -21.54 47.29
C ASN A 619 -13.17 -22.24 47.73
N ASN A 620 -14.25 -22.16 46.95
CA ASN A 620 -15.54 -22.79 47.26
C ASN A 620 -15.88 -23.91 46.27
N ARG A 621 -15.57 -25.16 46.61
CA ARG A 621 -15.85 -26.37 45.79
C ARG A 621 -17.34 -26.71 45.55
N HIS A 622 -18.29 -25.84 45.88
CA HIS A 622 -19.74 -26.11 45.74
C HIS A 622 -20.57 -24.92 45.21
N VAL A 623 -20.13 -24.27 44.12
CA VAL A 623 -20.99 -23.28 43.44
C VAL A 623 -21.08 -23.58 41.95
N SER A 624 -22.22 -24.13 41.52
CA SER A 624 -22.60 -24.23 40.12
C SER A 624 -23.01 -22.85 39.60
N ILE A 625 -22.23 -22.30 38.68
CA ILE A 625 -22.51 -20.99 38.07
C ILE A 625 -23.48 -21.18 36.90
N ASN A 626 -24.69 -20.62 37.00
CA ASN A 626 -25.62 -20.51 35.87
C ASN A 626 -25.08 -19.52 34.83
N GLN A 627 -24.80 -20.02 33.62
CA GLN A 627 -24.25 -19.23 32.50
C GLN A 627 -25.12 -18.03 32.09
N ASP A 628 -26.41 -18.03 32.44
CA ASP A 628 -27.35 -16.94 32.13
C ASP A 628 -27.12 -15.64 32.91
N GLN A 629 -26.50 -15.68 34.10
CA GLN A 629 -26.16 -14.45 34.83
C GLN A 629 -24.94 -13.72 34.25
N LEU A 630 -24.04 -14.44 33.58
CA LEU A 630 -22.84 -13.88 32.95
C LEU A 630 -23.16 -13.03 31.71
N ASN A 631 -24.36 -13.22 31.11
CA ASN A 631 -24.81 -12.56 29.89
C ASN A 631 -25.53 -11.21 30.11
N ARG A 632 -25.77 -10.77 31.36
CA ARG A 632 -26.39 -9.46 31.63
C ARG A 632 -25.38 -8.32 31.52
N LYS A 633 -25.81 -7.15 31.01
CA LYS A 633 -25.04 -5.90 30.76
C LYS A 633 -24.41 -5.23 32.02
N LYS A 634 -24.03 -5.97 33.05
CA LYS A 634 -23.30 -5.43 34.22
C LYS A 634 -21.79 -5.52 33.98
N SER A 635 -21.01 -4.57 34.52
CA SER A 635 -19.54 -4.63 34.43
C SER A 635 -19.04 -5.87 35.19
N GLY A 636 -17.97 -6.52 34.71
CA GLY A 636 -17.45 -7.74 35.36
C GLY A 636 -17.06 -7.54 36.83
N ILE A 637 -16.66 -6.31 37.20
CA ILE A 637 -16.39 -5.86 38.57
C ILE A 637 -17.70 -5.81 39.37
N GLN A 638 -18.76 -5.20 38.84
CA GLN A 638 -20.07 -5.14 39.51
C GLN A 638 -20.65 -6.55 39.74
N ILE A 639 -20.43 -7.50 38.83
CA ILE A 639 -20.89 -8.89 39.02
C ILE A 639 -20.13 -9.57 40.16
N ALA A 640 -18.80 -9.45 40.19
CA ALA A 640 -17.98 -9.99 41.28
C ALA A 640 -18.37 -9.41 42.65
N LEU A 641 -18.78 -8.14 42.69
CA LEU A 641 -19.05 -7.38 43.92
C LEU A 641 -20.51 -7.39 44.38
N ASP A 642 -21.50 -7.42 43.48
CA ASP A 642 -22.91 -7.72 43.83
C ASP A 642 -23.02 -9.11 44.48
N LEU A 643 -22.11 -10.03 44.12
CA LEU A 643 -21.94 -11.35 44.74
C LEU A 643 -21.12 -11.29 46.06
N ASN A 644 -20.47 -10.16 46.37
CA ASN A 644 -19.64 -9.96 47.58
C ASN A 644 -20.47 -9.39 48.75
N ASP A 645 -21.48 -8.55 48.47
CA ASP A 645 -22.44 -8.03 49.48
C ASP A 645 -23.19 -9.13 50.24
N SER A 646 -23.12 -10.39 49.77
CA SER A 646 -23.77 -11.53 50.39
C SER A 646 -22.85 -12.45 51.22
N ILE A 647 -21.51 -12.36 51.11
CA ILE A 647 -20.58 -13.28 51.82
C ILE A 647 -19.21 -12.60 52.10
N THR A 648 -18.89 -12.41 53.38
CA THR A 648 -17.76 -11.65 53.96
C THR A 648 -16.36 -12.29 53.89
N GLN A 649 -16.03 -13.14 52.91
CA GLN A 649 -14.71 -13.77 52.82
C GLN A 649 -14.25 -13.98 51.36
N LEU A 650 -13.57 -12.98 50.80
CA LEU A 650 -12.76 -13.12 49.58
C LEU A 650 -11.27 -12.91 49.94
N PRO A 651 -10.31 -13.58 49.27
CA PRO A 651 -8.92 -13.15 49.31
C PRO A 651 -8.84 -11.78 48.60
N ILE A 652 -8.49 -10.75 49.35
CA ILE A 652 -8.45 -9.37 48.89
C ILE A 652 -7.23 -9.24 47.98
N ILE A 653 -7.45 -8.93 46.70
CA ILE A 653 -6.35 -8.43 45.86
C ILE A 653 -6.06 -7.04 46.40
N GLU A 654 -4.95 -6.87 47.11
CA GLU A 654 -4.56 -5.59 47.67
C GLU A 654 -3.88 -4.72 46.60
N THR A 655 -3.16 -5.33 45.64
CA THR A 655 -2.43 -4.55 44.61
C THR A 655 -2.55 -5.09 43.19
N ILE A 656 -2.80 -4.20 42.24
CA ILE A 656 -2.80 -4.45 40.80
C ILE A 656 -1.59 -3.75 40.18
N ILE A 657 -0.65 -4.53 39.67
CA ILE A 657 0.53 -4.05 38.95
C ILE A 657 0.18 -3.94 37.46
N PHE A 658 0.25 -2.72 36.93
CA PHE A 658 0.03 -2.45 35.51
C PHE A 658 1.36 -2.30 34.78
N ASP A 659 1.73 -3.38 34.10
CA ASP A 659 2.95 -3.49 33.31
C ASP A 659 2.82 -2.66 32.03
N CYS A 660 3.52 -1.52 32.02
CA CYS A 660 3.57 -0.55 30.94
C CYS A 660 4.70 -0.80 29.94
N THR A 661 5.42 -1.93 30.05
CA THR A 661 6.57 -2.24 29.16
C THR A 661 6.21 -2.15 27.68
N ARG A 662 4.98 -2.54 27.32
CA ARG A 662 4.46 -2.53 25.93
C ARG A 662 3.44 -1.43 25.66
N LEU A 663 3.30 -0.47 26.57
CA LEU A 663 2.53 0.75 26.36
C LEU A 663 3.37 1.71 25.52
N THR A 664 3.04 1.84 24.24
CA THR A 664 3.86 2.59 23.28
C THR A 664 3.58 4.09 23.29
N TYR A 665 2.34 4.48 23.59
CA TYR A 665 1.88 5.86 23.60
C TYR A 665 0.60 5.97 24.43
N ILE A 666 0.38 7.12 25.05
CA ILE A 666 -0.85 7.46 25.76
C ILE A 666 -1.26 8.89 25.40
N ASP A 667 -2.54 9.09 25.05
CA ASP A 667 -3.11 10.42 24.82
C ASP A 667 -3.93 10.90 26.03
N GLN A 668 -4.42 12.14 25.97
CA GLN A 668 -5.19 12.75 27.06
C GLN A 668 -6.40 11.89 27.49
N LYS A 669 -7.13 11.30 26.53
CA LYS A 669 -8.30 10.47 26.86
C LYS A 669 -7.89 9.14 27.47
N GLY A 670 -6.78 8.56 27.02
CA GLY A 670 -6.15 7.40 27.63
C GLY A 670 -5.78 7.65 29.09
N VAL A 671 -5.20 8.81 29.40
CA VAL A 671 -4.87 9.24 30.77
C VAL A 671 -6.12 9.36 31.65
N GLU A 672 -7.16 10.04 31.15
CA GLU A 672 -8.44 10.19 31.89
C GLU A 672 -9.05 8.82 32.23
N ILE A 673 -9.07 7.88 31.27
CA ILE A 673 -9.59 6.54 31.49
C ILE A 673 -8.71 5.71 32.44
N LEU A 674 -7.39 5.91 32.40
CA LEU A 674 -6.49 5.25 33.36
C LEU A 674 -6.78 5.74 34.78
N ILE A 675 -6.95 7.05 34.99
CA ILE A 675 -7.34 7.64 36.28
C ILE A 675 -8.71 7.12 36.73
N ASP A 676 -9.71 7.09 35.85
CA ASP A 676 -11.02 6.50 36.15
C ASP A 676 -10.91 5.04 36.62
N THR A 677 -10.02 4.28 35.98
CA THR A 677 -9.79 2.87 36.30
C THR A 677 -9.15 2.74 37.68
N ILE A 678 -8.15 3.59 37.99
CA ILE A 678 -7.51 3.66 39.31
C ILE A 678 -8.54 4.01 40.39
N ASN A 679 -9.31 5.08 40.21
CA ASN A 679 -10.35 5.52 41.15
C ASN A 679 -11.41 4.43 41.40
N ILE A 680 -11.72 3.60 40.40
CA ILE A 680 -12.66 2.49 40.56
C ILE A 680 -12.03 1.35 41.35
N ILE A 681 -10.74 1.05 41.14
CA ILE A 681 -10.01 0.02 41.89
C ILE A 681 -9.89 0.43 43.36
N GLU A 682 -9.55 1.69 43.63
CA GLU A 682 -9.43 2.23 45.00
C GLU A 682 -10.73 2.20 45.79
N LYS A 683 -11.89 2.33 45.13
CA LYS A 683 -13.21 2.15 45.78
C LYS A 683 -13.42 0.75 46.34
N TYR A 684 -12.62 -0.23 45.91
CA TYR A 684 -12.71 -1.62 46.34
C TYR A 684 -11.52 -2.06 47.20
N ASP A 685 -10.85 -1.11 47.87
CA ASP A 685 -9.75 -1.36 48.81
C ASP A 685 -8.56 -2.10 48.17
N ALA A 686 -8.32 -1.79 46.89
CA ALA A 686 -7.18 -2.26 46.14
C ALA A 686 -6.41 -1.06 45.58
N HIS A 687 -5.09 -1.18 45.48
CA HIS A 687 -4.22 -0.16 44.91
C HIS A 687 -3.76 -0.57 43.52
N MET A 688 -3.53 0.41 42.65
CA MET A 688 -2.94 0.18 41.33
C MET A 688 -1.57 0.84 41.27
N VAL A 689 -0.56 0.10 40.83
CA VAL A 689 0.81 0.62 40.62
C VAL A 689 1.20 0.49 39.15
N LEU A 690 2.01 1.43 38.67
CA LEU A 690 2.54 1.41 37.30
C LEU A 690 3.98 0.89 37.34
N ALA A 691 4.31 -0.06 36.47
CA ALA A 691 5.66 -0.59 36.34
C ALA A 691 6.16 -0.47 34.90
N SER A 692 7.46 -0.28 34.72
CA SER A 692 8.13 -0.27 33.41
C SER A 692 7.60 0.77 32.43
N CYS A 693 7.25 1.98 32.91
CA CYS A 693 6.87 3.07 32.02
C CYS A 693 8.08 3.56 31.22
N SER A 694 7.97 3.57 29.89
CA SER A 694 8.99 4.25 29.06
C SER A 694 9.01 5.75 29.35
N GLN A 695 10.17 6.40 29.21
CA GLN A 695 10.31 7.85 29.42
C GLN A 695 9.29 8.65 28.61
N PHE A 696 9.04 8.25 27.35
CA PHE A 696 8.09 8.95 26.49
C PHE A 696 6.65 8.86 27.01
N VAL A 697 6.26 7.74 27.61
CA VAL A 697 4.95 7.58 28.23
C VAL A 697 4.88 8.36 29.54
N TYR A 698 5.91 8.30 30.38
CA TYR A 698 6.00 9.04 31.63
C TYR A 698 5.87 10.56 31.40
N ASP A 699 6.65 11.11 30.45
CA ASP A 699 6.55 12.52 30.05
C ASP A 699 5.14 12.91 29.58
N ASN A 700 4.42 12.00 28.91
CA ASN A 700 3.05 12.26 28.46
C ASN A 700 2.06 12.18 29.62
N LEU A 701 2.24 11.28 30.59
CA LEU A 701 1.46 11.25 31.83
C LEU A 701 1.62 12.57 32.59
N GLU A 702 2.86 13.02 32.76
CA GLU A 702 3.17 14.29 33.44
C GLU A 702 2.54 15.49 32.72
N LYS A 703 2.73 15.62 31.39
CA LYS A 703 2.13 16.69 30.58
C LYS A 703 0.60 16.72 30.65
N ASN A 704 -0.03 15.57 30.85
CA ASN A 704 -1.48 15.44 30.99
C ASN A 704 -1.95 15.56 32.46
N ASN A 705 -1.10 16.01 33.39
CA ASN A 705 -1.40 16.18 34.81
C ASN A 705 -1.81 14.88 35.54
N PHE A 706 -1.37 13.71 35.08
CA PHE A 706 -1.71 12.43 35.69
C PHE A 706 -1.32 12.37 37.18
N PHE A 707 -0.14 12.87 37.53
CA PHE A 707 0.42 12.83 38.87
C PHE A 707 -0.24 13.79 39.88
N LYS A 708 -1.27 14.56 39.49
CA LYS A 708 -2.11 15.27 40.45
C LYS A 708 -3.08 14.32 41.17
N ASN A 709 -3.46 13.23 40.50
CA ASN A 709 -4.44 12.26 40.99
C ASN A 709 -3.79 10.92 41.34
N PHE A 710 -2.51 10.74 41.02
CA PHE A 710 -1.77 9.49 41.23
C PHE A 710 -0.42 9.78 41.87
N ASN A 711 -0.08 9.05 42.94
CA ASN A 711 1.18 9.23 43.64
C ASN A 711 2.36 8.77 42.76
N PRO A 712 3.33 9.65 42.44
CA PRO A 712 4.52 9.27 41.66
C PRO A 712 5.33 8.12 42.26
N ARG A 713 5.25 7.89 43.59
CA ARG A 713 5.92 6.75 44.25
C ARG A 713 5.37 5.41 43.80
N HIS A 714 4.13 5.35 43.30
CA HIS A 714 3.55 4.13 42.75
C HIS A 714 3.97 3.87 41.29
N CYS A 715 5.06 4.49 40.83
CA CYS A 715 5.71 4.23 39.54
C CYS A 715 7.09 3.57 39.76
N TYR A 716 7.21 2.33 39.29
CA TYR A 716 8.40 1.51 39.45
C TYR A 716 9.13 1.31 38.12
N MET A 717 10.45 1.14 38.19
CA MET A 717 11.28 0.96 37.00
C MET A 717 11.05 -0.40 36.34
N SER A 718 10.82 -1.44 37.14
CA SER A 718 10.45 -2.77 36.68
C SER A 718 9.28 -3.36 37.47
N VAL A 719 8.68 -4.43 36.93
CA VAL A 719 7.64 -5.21 37.63
C VAL A 719 8.20 -5.88 38.88
N MET A 720 9.48 -6.31 38.85
CA MET A 720 10.12 -6.96 40.00
C MET A 720 10.36 -5.97 41.13
N ASP A 721 10.75 -4.74 40.84
CA ASP A 721 10.93 -3.70 41.87
C ASP A 721 9.60 -3.41 42.59
N ALA A 722 8.51 -3.35 41.83
CA ALA A 722 7.17 -3.19 42.40
C ALA A 722 6.80 -4.36 43.34
N ILE A 723 7.14 -5.60 42.96
CA ILE A 723 6.85 -6.78 43.78
C ILE A 723 7.73 -6.82 45.03
N ALA A 724 9.02 -6.52 44.91
CA ALA A 724 9.95 -6.51 46.03
C ALA A 724 9.52 -5.51 47.11
N ASP A 725 9.06 -4.33 46.71
CA ASP A 725 8.51 -3.32 47.63
C ASP A 725 7.21 -3.80 48.31
N LEU A 726 6.32 -4.45 47.55
CA LEU A 726 5.09 -5.02 48.12
C LEU A 726 5.36 -6.15 49.12
N GLU A 727 6.29 -7.05 48.80
CA GLU A 727 6.69 -8.15 49.69
C GLU A 727 7.40 -7.64 50.95
N HIS A 728 8.20 -6.58 50.84
CA HIS A 728 8.86 -5.94 51.98
C HIS A 728 7.85 -5.30 52.95
N ASN A 729 6.83 -4.62 52.43
CA ASN A 729 5.79 -3.98 53.23
C ASN A 729 4.87 -5.01 53.95
N ASP A 730 4.60 -6.17 53.34
CA ASP A 730 3.85 -7.26 53.98
C ASP A 730 4.61 -7.87 55.17
N HIS A 731 5.94 -7.93 55.12
CA HIS A 731 6.76 -8.46 56.21
C HIS A 731 6.79 -7.56 57.46
N HIS A 732 6.70 -6.25 57.31
CA HIS A 732 6.66 -5.32 58.44
C HIS A 732 5.33 -5.33 59.22
N HIS A 733 4.21 -5.70 58.58
CA HIS A 733 2.92 -5.80 59.26
C HIS A 733 2.73 -7.05 60.12
N HIS A 734 3.50 -8.11 59.89
CA HIS A 734 3.46 -9.35 60.68
C HIS A 734 4.49 -9.41 61.82
N GLY A 735 5.30 -8.37 62.00
CA GLY A 735 6.38 -8.31 63.00
C GLY A 735 6.07 -7.56 64.30
N ASN A 736 4.82 -7.13 64.53
CA ASN A 736 4.40 -6.44 65.78
C ASN A 736 3.41 -7.25 66.61
#